data_AF-A0A0B8T1G1-F1
#
_entry.id   AF-A0A0B8T1G1-F1
#
_cell.length_a   1.000
_cell.length_b   1.000
_cell.length_c   1.000
_cell.angle_alpha   90.00
_cell.angle_beta   90.00
_cell.angle_gamma   90.00
#
_symmetry.space_group_name_H-M   'P 1'
#
loop_
_entity.id
_entity.type
_entity.pdbx_description
1 polymer ?
#
loop_
_entity_poly.entity_id
_entity_poly.type
_entity_poly.pdbx_seq_one_letter_code
_entity_poly.pdbx_strand_id
1 'polypeptide(L)'
;MVMTDTKAFKIPADGIEIFQIGDFLFDIVEDQSKWEISALSNELQTRIVAKTQEVKRAIKSKLLDDDVEGNVATVHIDFPGIGVYSAGMPNGGFVINEDKCELTYSYVRKEGFEYRLDFFGTVTFEGGWLGYEGYLKPPYESKPVFTVKIYKKFEVDTLNWSNYKFTSYEETLTAPAELVRFLNLKNPDFEEVPERLLSFNNLQELVISCQWPLDKLGLKSLPDKIGELHLLEQIAINGTQIEVLPESIGQLSNLKAFYFNNGRLRTVPASLFQLSRLTSLMLSNQQLKTLPQSVKLPALKSLDLSGNQLQTIPASLLQQENLNSIDLQNNPLKSLPSEINNIKNVSLSIEDKKRLMDFDYNGADGRGLLVWDDAIFNAMDDIILSAQMSSIFHANHVTIYQDALRSLAKRSVAFKLTGDEDYASIGNHRFGGMPDLPADVNYPTFMEKIDGGEREYSYEFIAQINCEDIANLQDYLPRKGILFFFLETIHHIYTRSLYNPCKVIYVENIASLETGKRFNLYTEDYYEMYEAGYSASKAEAFKELSFPSFYASDINQYLFKGEAAVMKDEKGFEDGLFEDITDTGAGDRGYQHAINAYGFTQHESPELQASLKLKGNPEDWIILLKVSSSGDFQWGDAGDLFFVIHKSDLMKNDFSNVFVTLESS
;
A
#
# COMPACT_ATOMS: atom_id res chain seq x y z
N MET A 1 9.24 -1.58 33.40
CA MET A 1 9.74 -2.65 34.30
C MET A 1 9.09 -3.94 33.82
N VAL A 2 9.80 -4.73 33.02
CA VAL A 2 9.28 -5.99 32.47
C VAL A 2 9.12 -6.96 33.64
N MET A 3 7.88 -7.28 34.01
CA MET A 3 7.62 -8.32 35.01
C MET A 3 7.88 -9.67 34.34
N THR A 4 9.10 -10.19 34.48
CA THR A 4 9.51 -11.53 34.00
C THR A 4 9.20 -12.63 35.03
N ASP A 5 8.08 -12.54 35.74
CA ASP A 5 7.69 -13.54 36.74
C ASP A 5 6.50 -14.38 36.24
N THR A 6 6.57 -14.81 34.98
CA THR A 6 5.70 -15.87 34.47
C THR A 6 6.32 -17.21 34.83
N LYS A 7 5.61 -18.01 35.64
CA LYS A 7 6.01 -19.40 35.90
C LYS A 7 5.95 -20.16 34.58
N ALA A 8 6.98 -20.95 34.30
CA ALA A 8 6.94 -21.90 33.19
C ALA A 8 5.76 -22.86 33.40
N PHE A 9 4.93 -22.99 32.37
CA PHE A 9 3.80 -23.93 32.33
C PHE A 9 4.27 -25.33 32.73
N LYS A 10 3.42 -26.03 33.48
CA LYS A 10 3.58 -27.46 33.75
C LYS A 10 2.26 -28.14 33.46
N ILE A 11 2.32 -29.25 32.72
CA ILE A 11 1.15 -30.09 32.46
C ILE A 11 0.43 -30.38 33.80
N PRO A 12 -0.88 -30.08 33.91
CA PRO A 12 -1.65 -30.33 35.12
C PRO A 12 -1.58 -31.82 35.52
N ALA A 13 -1.14 -32.10 36.75
CA ALA A 13 -0.96 -33.48 37.23
C ALA A 13 -2.29 -34.24 37.36
N ASP A 14 -3.39 -33.51 37.52
CA ASP A 14 -4.76 -34.01 37.56
C ASP A 14 -5.39 -34.13 36.16
N GLY A 15 -4.72 -33.63 35.12
CA GLY A 15 -5.23 -33.60 33.75
C GLY A 15 -6.42 -32.67 33.55
N ILE A 16 -6.67 -31.73 34.46
CA ILE A 16 -7.81 -30.82 34.40
C ILE A 16 -7.49 -29.62 33.50
N GLU A 17 -8.41 -29.32 32.60
CA GLU A 17 -8.40 -28.13 31.76
C GLU A 17 -8.93 -26.92 32.53
N ILE A 18 -8.40 -25.74 32.25
CA ILE A 18 -8.78 -24.51 32.94
C ILE A 18 -8.80 -23.34 31.97
N PHE A 19 -9.79 -22.47 32.12
CA PHE A 19 -9.78 -21.15 31.52
C PHE A 19 -10.19 -20.15 32.60
N GLN A 20 -9.21 -19.42 33.12
CA GLN A 20 -9.39 -18.48 34.22
C GLN A 20 -8.78 -17.14 33.89
N ILE A 21 -9.56 -16.07 34.12
CA ILE A 21 -9.10 -14.68 33.99
C ILE A 21 -9.46 -13.93 35.28
N GLY A 22 -8.46 -13.56 36.08
CA GLY A 22 -8.63 -13.03 37.43
C GLY A 22 -9.45 -14.01 38.29
N ASP A 23 -10.53 -13.50 38.85
CA ASP A 23 -11.49 -14.28 39.65
C ASP A 23 -12.64 -14.87 38.81
N PHE A 24 -12.58 -14.77 37.47
CA PHE A 24 -13.60 -15.30 36.56
C PHE A 24 -13.18 -16.66 36.03
N LEU A 25 -14.08 -17.63 36.12
CA LEU A 25 -13.96 -18.93 35.49
C LEU A 25 -14.78 -18.94 34.19
N PHE A 26 -14.21 -19.51 33.13
CA PHE A 26 -14.90 -19.73 31.88
C PHE A 26 -15.00 -21.23 31.60
N ASP A 27 -16.16 -21.64 31.09
CA ASP A 27 -16.43 -22.98 30.62
C ASP A 27 -15.93 -23.10 29.17
N ILE A 28 -14.95 -23.96 28.93
CA ILE A 28 -14.44 -24.22 27.58
C ILE A 28 -15.51 -24.94 26.75
N VAL A 29 -15.69 -24.50 25.51
CA VAL A 29 -16.61 -25.07 24.53
C VAL A 29 -15.81 -26.05 23.66
N GLU A 30 -15.88 -27.33 24.02
CA GLU A 30 -15.07 -28.41 23.42
C GLU A 30 -15.23 -28.55 21.91
N ASP A 31 -16.46 -28.50 21.40
CA ASP A 31 -16.77 -28.68 19.97
C ASP A 31 -16.35 -27.49 19.09
N GLN A 32 -16.02 -26.35 19.71
CA GLN A 32 -15.58 -25.14 19.02
C GLN A 32 -14.11 -24.82 19.28
N SER A 33 -13.49 -25.49 20.25
CA SER A 33 -12.07 -25.35 20.57
C SER A 33 -11.29 -26.43 19.83
N LYS A 34 -10.34 -26.03 18.97
CA LYS A 34 -9.61 -26.98 18.13
C LYS A 34 -8.17 -26.57 17.89
N TRP A 35 -7.36 -27.58 17.60
CA TRP A 35 -6.13 -27.41 16.85
C TRP A 35 -6.34 -27.76 15.40
N GLU A 36 -5.79 -26.94 14.52
CA GLU A 36 -5.66 -27.26 13.11
C GLU A 36 -4.39 -26.66 12.54
N ILE A 37 -3.83 -27.29 11.52
CA ILE A 37 -2.75 -26.69 10.73
C ILE A 37 -3.39 -26.05 9.52
N SER A 38 -3.43 -24.72 9.53
CA SER A 38 -4.10 -23.93 8.50
C SER A 38 -3.46 -24.17 7.13
N ALA A 39 -4.27 -24.48 6.12
CA ALA A 39 -3.81 -24.59 4.75
C ALA A 39 -3.39 -23.24 4.15
N LEU A 40 -3.81 -22.12 4.76
CA LEU A 40 -3.48 -20.77 4.30
C LEU A 40 -2.20 -20.23 4.91
N SER A 41 -2.03 -20.34 6.23
CA SER A 41 -0.85 -19.80 6.93
C SER A 41 0.28 -20.82 7.10
N ASN A 42 -0.02 -22.11 6.92
CA ASN A 42 0.87 -23.24 7.20
C ASN A 42 1.33 -23.31 8.67
N GLU A 43 0.53 -22.77 9.59
CA GLU A 43 0.84 -22.69 11.01
C GLU A 43 -0.16 -23.51 11.80
N LEU A 44 0.27 -24.04 12.95
CA LEU A 44 -0.66 -24.55 13.94
C LEU A 44 -1.48 -23.38 14.46
N GLN A 45 -2.79 -23.47 14.36
CA GLN A 45 -3.73 -22.50 14.90
C GLN A 45 -4.45 -23.17 16.07
N THR A 46 -4.37 -22.53 17.23
CA THR A 46 -5.19 -22.92 18.37
C THR A 46 -6.36 -21.99 18.46
N ARG A 47 -7.57 -22.53 18.38
CA ARG A 47 -8.78 -21.81 18.76
C ARG A 47 -9.29 -22.32 20.09
N ILE A 48 -9.51 -21.40 21.02
CA ILE A 48 -10.23 -21.69 22.27
C ILE A 48 -11.46 -20.81 22.31
N VAL A 49 -12.61 -21.46 22.43
CA VAL A 49 -13.89 -20.79 22.67
C VAL A 49 -14.31 -21.11 24.09
N ALA A 50 -14.64 -20.08 24.86
CA ALA A 50 -15.02 -20.24 26.26
C ALA A 50 -16.20 -19.34 26.61
N LYS A 51 -17.00 -19.74 27.59
CA LYS A 51 -18.22 -19.04 28.00
C LYS A 51 -18.20 -18.69 29.47
N THR A 52 -18.82 -17.57 29.83
CA THR A 52 -19.07 -17.22 31.23
C THR A 52 -20.49 -16.76 31.45
N GLN A 53 -21.08 -17.17 32.57
CA GLN A 53 -22.39 -16.70 33.03
C GLN A 53 -22.28 -15.39 33.84
N GLU A 54 -21.07 -14.96 34.20
CA GLU A 54 -20.83 -13.77 35.02
C GLU A 54 -20.81 -12.45 34.19
N VAL A 55 -21.60 -12.38 33.12
CA VAL A 55 -21.58 -11.30 32.10
C VAL A 55 -21.58 -9.91 32.73
N LYS A 56 -22.58 -9.61 33.57
CA LYS A 56 -22.74 -8.29 34.20
C LYS A 56 -21.55 -7.91 35.09
N ARG A 57 -20.93 -8.89 35.76
CA ARG A 57 -19.77 -8.67 36.63
C ARG A 57 -18.52 -8.41 35.78
N ALA A 58 -18.37 -9.16 34.69
CA ALA A 58 -17.23 -9.06 33.78
C ALA A 58 -17.23 -7.72 33.01
N ILE A 59 -18.38 -7.29 32.47
CA ILE A 59 -18.56 -5.96 31.84
C ILE A 59 -18.25 -4.85 32.84
N LYS A 60 -18.82 -4.92 34.06
CA LYS A 60 -18.57 -3.92 35.11
C LYS A 60 -17.09 -3.83 35.50
N SER A 61 -16.36 -4.95 35.44
CA SER A 61 -14.92 -4.97 35.71
C SER A 61 -14.07 -4.48 34.53
N LYS A 62 -14.67 -4.18 33.38
CA LYS A 62 -14.02 -3.89 32.10
C LYS A 62 -13.16 -5.05 31.60
N LEU A 63 -13.67 -6.29 31.75
CA LEU A 63 -13.06 -7.49 31.17
C LEU A 63 -13.64 -7.79 29.77
N LEU A 64 -14.95 -7.60 29.60
CA LEU A 64 -15.67 -7.81 28.34
C LEU A 64 -16.22 -6.48 27.84
N ASP A 65 -16.49 -6.39 26.54
CA ASP A 65 -17.15 -5.24 25.90
C ASP A 65 -18.57 -5.00 26.45
N ASP A 66 -19.05 -3.76 26.34
CA ASP A 66 -20.33 -3.32 26.88
C ASP A 66 -21.54 -3.63 25.99
N ASP A 67 -21.31 -4.14 24.78
CA ASP A 67 -22.31 -4.54 23.79
C ASP A 67 -22.71 -6.04 23.89
N VAL A 68 -22.12 -6.80 24.81
CA VAL A 68 -22.46 -8.22 25.01
C VAL A 68 -23.86 -8.37 25.61
N GLU A 69 -24.84 -8.72 24.77
CA GLU A 69 -26.22 -8.96 25.19
C GLU A 69 -26.45 -10.36 25.79
N GLY A 70 -27.26 -10.44 26.85
CA GLY A 70 -27.76 -11.70 27.42
C GLY A 70 -27.12 -12.12 28.76
N ASN A 71 -27.32 -13.39 29.12
CA ASN A 71 -26.86 -13.98 30.39
C ASN A 71 -25.62 -14.87 30.26
N VAL A 72 -25.10 -15.04 29.03
CA VAL A 72 -23.91 -15.84 28.73
C VAL A 72 -23.08 -15.08 27.72
N ALA A 73 -21.83 -14.79 28.07
CA ALA A 73 -20.85 -14.20 27.15
C ALA A 73 -19.98 -15.31 26.57
N THR A 74 -19.61 -15.19 25.29
CA THR A 74 -18.67 -16.08 24.62
C THR A 74 -17.43 -15.28 24.26
N VAL A 75 -16.25 -15.83 24.54
CA VAL A 75 -14.96 -15.26 24.15
C VAL A 75 -14.23 -16.21 23.22
N HIS A 76 -13.48 -15.64 22.29
CA HIS A 76 -12.65 -16.37 21.35
C HIS A 76 -11.20 -15.93 21.54
N ILE A 77 -10.28 -16.90 21.60
CA ILE A 77 -8.85 -16.63 21.60
C ILE A 77 -8.19 -17.57 20.60
N ASP A 78 -7.44 -17.00 19.65
CA ASP A 78 -6.61 -17.74 18.72
C ASP A 78 -5.11 -17.55 19.06
N PHE A 79 -4.41 -18.63 19.39
CA PHE A 79 -2.95 -18.66 19.58
C PHE A 79 -2.25 -19.31 18.38
N PRO A 80 -1.24 -18.66 17.78
CA PRO A 80 -0.41 -19.29 16.75
C PRO A 80 0.53 -20.34 17.39
N GLY A 81 0.94 -21.35 16.61
CA GLY A 81 1.92 -22.37 16.98
C GLY A 81 2.96 -22.53 15.89
N ILE A 82 4.12 -21.90 16.09
CA ILE A 82 5.20 -21.80 15.11
C ILE A 82 6.51 -22.24 15.79
N GLY A 83 7.32 -23.06 15.12
CA GLY A 83 8.54 -23.60 15.72
C GLY A 83 8.26 -24.61 16.82
N VAL A 84 7.13 -25.33 16.72
CA VAL A 84 6.63 -26.23 17.77
C VAL A 84 6.60 -27.69 17.33
N TYR A 85 7.04 -28.05 16.13
CA TYR A 85 7.07 -29.46 15.75
C TYR A 85 8.17 -30.22 16.49
N SER A 86 7.81 -31.34 17.13
CA SER A 86 8.76 -32.31 17.66
C SER A 86 8.20 -33.72 17.52
N ALA A 87 8.75 -34.51 16.58
CA ALA A 87 8.39 -35.92 16.36
C ALA A 87 6.87 -36.18 16.25
N GLY A 88 6.14 -35.30 15.56
CA GLY A 88 4.69 -35.41 15.35
C GLY A 88 3.83 -34.79 16.47
N MET A 89 4.46 -34.15 17.46
CA MET A 89 3.78 -33.52 18.59
C MET A 89 4.08 -32.01 18.64
N PRO A 90 3.11 -31.17 19.02
CA PRO A 90 3.39 -29.78 19.39
C PRO A 90 4.20 -29.75 20.69
N ASN A 91 5.41 -29.21 20.63
CA ASN A 91 6.34 -29.01 21.72
C ASN A 91 7.16 -27.73 21.50
N GLY A 92 7.03 -26.75 22.38
CA GLY A 92 7.70 -25.46 22.26
C GLY A 92 6.91 -24.35 22.95
N GLY A 93 7.20 -23.10 22.63
CA GLY A 93 6.50 -21.96 23.23
C GLY A 93 7.10 -20.62 22.86
N PHE A 94 6.40 -19.55 23.19
CA PHE A 94 6.83 -18.18 22.93
C PHE A 94 6.23 -17.22 23.95
N VAL A 95 6.79 -16.01 24.00
CA VAL A 95 6.31 -14.91 24.83
C VAL A 95 5.49 -13.96 23.96
N ILE A 96 4.38 -13.48 24.50
CA ILE A 96 3.53 -12.47 23.92
C ILE A 96 3.67 -11.19 24.74
N ASN A 97 3.81 -10.07 24.05
CA ASN A 97 3.82 -8.73 24.62
C ASN A 97 2.90 -7.86 23.76
N GLU A 98 1.84 -7.29 24.35
CA GLU A 98 0.86 -6.46 23.64
C GLU A 98 0.25 -7.22 22.44
N ASP A 99 -0.30 -8.42 22.72
CA ASP A 99 -0.83 -9.38 21.73
C ASP A 99 0.17 -9.89 20.67
N LYS A 100 1.40 -9.37 20.65
CA LYS A 100 2.40 -9.64 19.63
C LYS A 100 3.46 -10.63 20.10
N CYS A 101 3.77 -11.62 19.26
CA CYS A 101 4.98 -12.43 19.38
C CYS A 101 6.12 -11.77 18.58
N GLU A 102 7.17 -11.32 19.26
CA GLU A 102 8.30 -10.63 18.60
C GLU A 102 9.14 -11.56 17.70
N LEU A 103 9.19 -12.87 18.00
CA LEU A 103 9.99 -13.83 17.24
C LEU A 103 9.40 -14.13 15.85
N THR A 104 8.08 -14.12 15.77
CA THR A 104 7.34 -14.58 14.59
C THR A 104 6.53 -13.49 13.92
N TYR A 105 6.38 -12.32 14.54
CA TYR A 105 5.47 -11.23 14.14
C TYR A 105 4.01 -11.69 14.02
N SER A 106 3.65 -12.76 14.71
CA SER A 106 2.28 -13.27 14.78
C SER A 106 1.53 -12.62 15.95
N TYR A 107 0.22 -12.47 15.80
CA TYR A 107 -0.65 -11.84 16.78
C TYR A 107 -1.61 -12.87 17.40
N VAL A 108 -1.90 -12.71 18.68
CA VAL A 108 -3.06 -13.32 19.31
C VAL A 108 -4.30 -12.62 18.75
N ARG A 109 -5.29 -13.40 18.31
CA ARG A 109 -6.61 -12.82 17.98
C ARG A 109 -7.53 -13.07 19.15
N LYS A 110 -8.31 -12.07 19.51
CA LYS A 110 -9.23 -12.11 20.64
C LYS A 110 -10.54 -11.44 20.27
N GLU A 111 -11.65 -12.03 20.68
CA GLU A 111 -12.99 -11.48 20.49
C GLU A 111 -13.80 -11.63 21.78
N GLY A 112 -14.67 -10.65 22.05
CA GLY A 112 -15.51 -10.59 23.24
C GLY A 112 -14.82 -10.03 24.49
N PHE A 113 -13.60 -9.53 24.37
CA PHE A 113 -12.86 -8.85 25.44
C PHE A 113 -12.86 -7.35 25.20
N GLU A 114 -12.83 -6.57 26.28
CA GLU A 114 -12.73 -5.11 26.17
C GLU A 114 -11.58 -4.70 25.25
N TYR A 115 -11.90 -3.88 24.23
CA TYR A 115 -11.01 -3.65 23.09
C TYR A 115 -9.60 -3.14 23.43
N ARG A 116 -9.42 -2.44 24.57
CA ARG A 116 -8.13 -1.88 25.00
C ARG A 116 -7.22 -2.88 25.71
N LEU A 117 -7.68 -4.10 25.98
CA LEU A 117 -6.94 -5.09 26.76
C LEU A 117 -6.08 -6.00 25.90
N ASP A 118 -4.77 -6.03 26.12
CA ASP A 118 -3.87 -6.94 25.41
C ASP A 118 -3.31 -8.04 26.32
N PHE A 119 -2.98 -9.17 25.72
CA PHE A 119 -2.33 -10.31 26.37
C PHE A 119 -0.82 -10.06 26.53
N PHE A 120 -0.33 -10.38 27.72
CA PHE A 120 1.10 -10.36 28.08
C PHE A 120 1.42 -11.65 28.82
N GLY A 121 2.22 -12.55 28.24
CA GLY A 121 2.42 -13.85 28.88
C GLY A 121 3.24 -14.84 28.07
N THR A 122 3.22 -16.08 28.52
CA THR A 122 3.93 -17.19 27.88
C THR A 122 2.94 -18.23 27.39
N VAL A 123 3.04 -18.60 26.12
CA VAL A 123 2.34 -19.75 25.52
C VAL A 123 3.31 -20.92 25.48
N THR A 124 2.86 -22.10 25.89
CA THR A 124 3.61 -23.35 25.88
C THR A 124 2.78 -24.44 25.24
N PHE A 125 3.41 -25.21 24.37
CA PHE A 125 2.89 -26.44 23.78
C PHE A 125 3.70 -27.60 24.37
N GLU A 126 3.04 -28.58 24.99
CA GLU A 126 3.74 -29.74 25.55
C GLU A 126 2.80 -30.96 25.61
N GLY A 127 3.16 -32.06 24.93
CA GLY A 127 2.47 -33.34 25.08
C GLY A 127 0.95 -33.29 24.78
N GLY A 128 0.55 -32.49 23.79
CA GLY A 128 -0.86 -32.30 23.43
C GLY A 128 -1.59 -31.20 24.21
N TRP A 129 -0.90 -30.51 25.12
CA TRP A 129 -1.45 -29.38 25.85
C TRP A 129 -1.02 -28.05 25.23
N LEU A 130 -1.94 -27.09 25.20
CA LEU A 130 -1.62 -25.67 25.21
C LEU A 130 -1.75 -25.16 26.65
N GLY A 131 -0.70 -24.48 27.12
CA GLY A 131 -0.70 -23.71 28.35
C GLY A 131 -0.39 -22.24 28.09
N TYR A 132 -1.21 -21.35 28.63
CA TYR A 132 -0.95 -19.91 28.67
C TYR A 132 -1.00 -19.42 30.11
N GLU A 133 0.05 -18.72 30.52
CA GLU A 133 0.12 -18.00 31.79
C GLU A 133 0.61 -16.58 31.57
N GLY A 134 -0.13 -15.61 32.10
CA GLY A 134 0.19 -14.20 31.89
C GLY A 134 -0.86 -13.26 32.47
N TYR A 135 -1.05 -12.15 31.77
CA TYR A 135 -1.95 -11.07 32.14
C TYR A 135 -2.73 -10.59 30.91
N LEU A 136 -3.86 -9.94 31.19
CA LEU A 136 -4.68 -9.20 30.25
C LEU A 136 -4.84 -7.78 30.81
N LYS A 137 -4.35 -6.77 30.11
CA LYS A 137 -4.31 -5.36 30.58
C LYS A 137 -4.14 -4.36 29.42
N PRO A 138 -4.44 -3.06 29.62
CA PRO A 138 -4.10 -2.06 28.62
C PRO A 138 -2.59 -1.83 28.48
N PRO A 139 -2.09 -1.46 27.29
CA PRO A 139 -0.66 -1.27 27.04
C PRO A 139 -0.11 -0.04 27.76
N TYR A 140 -0.89 1.05 27.80
CA TYR A 140 -0.48 2.35 28.33
C TYR A 140 -1.16 2.71 29.67
N GLU A 141 -1.99 1.83 30.22
CA GLU A 141 -2.67 2.08 31.50
C GLU A 141 -2.25 1.08 32.58
N SER A 142 -2.29 1.52 33.84
CA SER A 142 -1.95 0.66 34.99
C SER A 142 -3.06 -0.31 35.40
N LYS A 143 -4.30 -0.10 34.93
CA LYS A 143 -5.51 -0.88 35.29
C LYS A 143 -6.55 -0.82 34.17
N PRO A 144 -7.46 -1.81 34.08
CA PRO A 144 -7.49 -3.05 34.88
C PRO A 144 -6.35 -4.00 34.49
N VAL A 145 -6.03 -4.93 35.39
CA VAL A 145 -5.06 -6.01 35.14
C VAL A 145 -5.68 -7.29 35.63
N PHE A 146 -5.81 -8.28 34.75
CA PHE A 146 -6.31 -9.61 35.09
C PHE A 146 -5.19 -10.63 34.89
N THR A 147 -4.97 -11.51 35.87
CA THR A 147 -4.11 -12.68 35.67
C THR A 147 -4.82 -13.67 34.77
N VAL A 148 -4.12 -14.32 33.85
CA VAL A 148 -4.72 -15.29 32.95
C VAL A 148 -4.02 -16.63 33.09
N LYS A 149 -4.83 -17.69 33.19
CA LYS A 149 -4.38 -19.08 33.15
C LYS A 149 -5.31 -19.88 32.24
N ILE A 150 -4.77 -20.38 31.13
CA ILE A 150 -5.51 -21.21 30.18
C ILE A 150 -4.72 -22.49 29.94
N TYR A 151 -5.27 -23.64 30.33
CA TYR A 151 -4.72 -24.95 29.99
C TYR A 151 -5.77 -25.76 29.26
N LYS A 152 -5.44 -26.20 28.06
CA LYS A 152 -6.34 -27.00 27.22
C LYS A 152 -5.58 -28.16 26.60
N LYS A 153 -6.15 -29.35 26.64
CA LYS A 153 -5.65 -30.53 25.93
C LYS A 153 -6.39 -30.68 24.61
N PHE A 154 -5.65 -31.06 23.58
CA PHE A 154 -6.17 -31.27 22.23
C PHE A 154 -5.76 -32.63 21.67
N GLU A 155 -6.53 -33.11 20.69
CA GLU A 155 -6.23 -34.35 19.97
C GLU A 155 -5.20 -34.10 18.85
N VAL A 156 -3.98 -34.60 19.05
CA VAL A 156 -2.84 -34.38 18.12
C VAL A 156 -2.97 -35.18 16.82
N ASP A 157 -3.60 -36.35 16.86
CA ASP A 157 -3.68 -37.26 15.70
C ASP A 157 -4.49 -36.67 14.53
N THR A 158 -5.24 -35.60 14.77
CA THR A 158 -5.99 -34.86 13.75
C THR A 158 -5.14 -33.87 12.95
N LEU A 159 -3.91 -33.57 13.40
CA LEU A 159 -3.04 -32.58 12.79
C LEU A 159 -2.37 -33.09 11.53
N ASN A 160 -2.63 -32.38 10.43
CA ASN A 160 -1.94 -32.63 9.16
C ASN A 160 -0.61 -31.86 9.10
N TRP A 161 0.43 -32.45 9.67
CA TRP A 161 1.77 -31.87 9.67
C TRP A 161 2.39 -31.68 8.28
N SER A 162 1.85 -32.29 7.22
CA SER A 162 2.32 -32.01 5.86
C SER A 162 1.99 -30.59 5.41
N ASN A 163 1.04 -29.92 6.06
CA ASN A 163 0.71 -28.52 5.81
C ASN A 163 1.52 -27.56 6.70
N TYR A 164 2.40 -28.07 7.57
CA TYR A 164 3.12 -27.26 8.55
C TYR A 164 4.38 -26.62 7.95
N LYS A 165 4.61 -25.37 8.32
CA LYS A 165 5.80 -24.58 7.99
C LYS A 165 6.81 -24.66 9.12
N PHE A 166 7.86 -25.40 8.86
CA PHE A 166 9.03 -25.52 9.73
C PHE A 166 9.81 -24.20 9.71
N THR A 167 10.32 -23.78 10.86
CA THR A 167 10.92 -22.45 11.03
C THR A 167 12.38 -22.43 11.46
N SER A 168 12.96 -23.60 11.73
CA SER A 168 14.38 -23.75 12.04
C SER A 168 14.91 -25.08 11.51
N TYR A 169 16.23 -25.19 11.40
CA TYR A 169 16.86 -26.44 10.99
C TYR A 169 16.68 -27.51 12.08
N GLU A 170 16.78 -27.10 13.35
CA GLU A 170 16.65 -27.92 14.55
C GLU A 170 15.28 -28.61 14.62
N GLU A 171 14.21 -27.88 14.28
CA GLU A 171 12.85 -28.39 14.26
C GLU A 171 12.71 -29.55 13.25
N THR A 172 13.43 -29.48 12.13
CA THR A 172 13.39 -30.55 11.10
C THR A 172 14.12 -31.82 11.50
N LEU A 173 14.93 -31.82 12.57
CA LEU A 173 15.78 -32.97 12.94
C LEU A 173 14.95 -34.20 13.33
N THR A 174 13.76 -33.99 13.88
CA THR A 174 12.85 -35.07 14.30
C THR A 174 11.78 -35.38 13.24
N ALA A 175 11.68 -34.58 12.19
CA ALA A 175 10.68 -34.76 11.13
C ALA A 175 11.09 -35.83 10.12
N PRO A 176 10.17 -36.71 9.69
CA PRO A 176 10.36 -37.51 8.47
C PRO A 176 10.56 -36.61 7.24
N ALA A 177 11.43 -37.01 6.32
CA ALA A 177 11.82 -36.17 5.18
C ALA A 177 10.65 -35.88 4.22
N GLU A 178 9.73 -36.84 4.09
CA GLU A 178 8.51 -36.75 3.29
C GLU A 178 7.47 -35.76 3.86
N LEU A 179 7.61 -35.37 5.13
CA LEU A 179 6.69 -34.46 5.80
C LEU A 179 6.98 -32.99 5.52
N VAL A 180 8.26 -32.66 5.34
CA VAL A 180 8.72 -31.27 5.22
C VAL A 180 8.40 -30.75 3.83
N ARG A 181 7.38 -29.88 3.73
CA ARG A 181 6.96 -29.21 2.49
C ARG A 181 7.25 -27.72 2.48
N PHE A 182 7.15 -27.07 3.64
CA PHE A 182 7.38 -25.64 3.78
C PHE A 182 8.46 -25.44 4.84
N LEU A 183 9.58 -24.84 4.45
CA LEU A 183 10.71 -24.61 5.34
C LEU A 183 11.15 -23.15 5.27
N ASN A 184 11.11 -22.45 6.39
CA ASN A 184 11.50 -21.06 6.52
C ASN A 184 12.58 -20.89 7.59
N LEU A 185 13.84 -20.88 7.15
CA LEU A 185 15.00 -20.74 8.02
C LEU A 185 15.32 -19.26 8.22
N LYS A 186 15.11 -18.78 9.45
CA LYS A 186 15.53 -17.44 9.88
C LYS A 186 16.90 -17.50 10.55
N ASN A 187 17.83 -16.69 10.06
CA ASN A 187 19.20 -16.56 10.57
C ASN A 187 19.95 -17.89 10.72
N PRO A 188 19.95 -18.79 9.70
CA PRO A 188 20.76 -20.00 9.80
C PRO A 188 22.26 -19.64 9.94
N ASP A 189 22.97 -20.44 10.73
CA ASP A 189 24.39 -20.26 11.05
C ASP A 189 25.33 -21.05 10.11
N PHE A 190 24.77 -21.87 9.21
CA PHE A 190 25.56 -22.68 8.29
C PHE A 190 26.14 -21.86 7.11
N GLU A 191 27.37 -22.19 6.71
CA GLU A 191 28.02 -21.60 5.52
C GLU A 191 27.61 -22.29 4.20
N GLU A 192 27.13 -23.53 4.29
CA GLU A 192 26.67 -24.37 3.18
C GLU A 192 25.34 -25.04 3.55
N VAL A 193 24.46 -25.25 2.56
CA VAL A 193 23.18 -25.93 2.77
C VAL A 193 23.40 -27.37 3.27
N PRO A 194 22.92 -27.75 4.47
CA PRO A 194 23.11 -29.11 5.00
C PRO A 194 22.50 -30.20 4.09
N GLU A 195 23.17 -31.35 3.97
CA GLU A 195 22.69 -32.47 3.14
C GLU A 195 21.26 -32.92 3.52
N ARG A 196 20.88 -32.82 4.79
CA ARG A 196 19.53 -33.14 5.26
C ARG A 196 18.46 -32.28 4.58
N LEU A 197 18.71 -30.99 4.34
CA LEU A 197 17.74 -30.12 3.66
C LEU A 197 17.48 -30.60 2.22
N LEU A 198 18.50 -31.17 1.59
CA LEU A 198 18.42 -31.73 0.24
C LEU A 198 17.71 -33.08 0.21
N SER A 199 17.44 -33.71 1.37
CA SER A 199 16.71 -34.97 1.44
C SER A 199 15.19 -34.80 1.49
N PHE A 200 14.69 -33.57 1.64
CA PHE A 200 13.27 -33.25 1.70
C PHE A 200 12.64 -33.27 0.31
N ASN A 201 12.42 -34.46 -0.26
CA ASN A 201 11.94 -34.64 -1.63
C ASN A 201 10.54 -34.04 -1.90
N ASN A 202 9.76 -33.78 -0.84
CA ASN A 202 8.43 -33.15 -0.92
C ASN A 202 8.46 -31.63 -0.67
N LEU A 203 9.65 -31.03 -0.60
CA LEU A 203 9.79 -29.60 -0.35
C LEU A 203 9.16 -28.80 -1.50
N GLN A 204 8.20 -27.94 -1.15
CA GLN A 204 7.47 -27.05 -2.04
C GLN A 204 7.94 -25.60 -1.86
N GLU A 205 8.29 -25.21 -0.63
CA GLU A 205 8.77 -23.87 -0.32
C GLU A 205 10.04 -23.93 0.52
N LEU A 206 11.07 -23.20 0.08
CA LEU A 206 12.31 -22.97 0.82
C LEU A 206 12.54 -21.47 0.96
N VAL A 207 12.45 -20.98 2.19
CA VAL A 207 12.82 -19.61 2.57
C VAL A 207 14.06 -19.65 3.46
N ILE A 208 15.09 -18.87 3.11
CA ILE A 208 16.29 -18.66 3.90
C ILE A 208 16.51 -17.15 4.00
N SER A 209 16.40 -16.58 5.20
CA SER A 209 16.44 -15.14 5.39
C SER A 209 17.25 -14.73 6.62
N CYS A 210 17.81 -13.53 6.58
CA CYS A 210 18.31 -12.86 7.78
C CYS A 210 17.27 -11.87 8.31
N GLN A 211 17.17 -11.77 9.64
CA GLN A 211 16.42 -10.71 10.31
C GLN A 211 17.34 -9.51 10.52
N TRP A 212 16.80 -8.31 10.28
CA TRP A 212 17.48 -7.07 10.68
C TRP A 212 17.78 -7.10 12.19
N PRO A 213 18.98 -6.72 12.66
CA PRO A 213 20.02 -5.91 12.00
C PRO A 213 21.17 -6.68 11.35
N LEU A 214 21.07 -7.99 11.14
CA LEU A 214 22.19 -8.76 10.57
C LEU A 214 22.49 -8.33 9.12
N ASP A 215 23.76 -7.99 8.84
CA ASP A 215 24.20 -7.48 7.53
C ASP A 215 23.97 -8.49 6.40
N LYS A 216 24.46 -9.74 6.56
CA LYS A 216 24.30 -10.88 5.63
C LYS A 216 24.49 -12.23 6.34
N LEU A 217 23.78 -13.26 5.89
CA LEU A 217 23.98 -14.66 6.23
C LEU A 217 25.39 -15.14 5.82
N GLY A 218 25.89 -16.14 6.56
CA GLY A 218 27.15 -16.82 6.26
C GLY A 218 27.11 -17.76 5.04
N LEU A 219 25.94 -17.95 4.42
CA LEU A 219 25.74 -18.86 3.29
C LEU A 219 26.52 -18.40 2.04
N LYS A 220 27.48 -19.22 1.58
CA LYS A 220 28.42 -18.91 0.49
C LYS A 220 28.06 -19.56 -0.85
N SER A 221 27.34 -20.69 -0.85
CA SER A 221 26.98 -21.40 -2.08
C SER A 221 25.71 -22.23 -1.93
N LEU A 222 25.05 -22.52 -3.06
CA LEU A 222 24.02 -23.57 -3.16
C LEU A 222 24.62 -24.82 -3.83
N PRO A 223 24.34 -26.03 -3.32
CA PRO A 223 24.85 -27.27 -3.89
C PRO A 223 24.11 -27.65 -5.19
N ASP A 224 24.77 -28.34 -6.11
CA ASP A 224 24.17 -28.82 -7.36
C ASP A 224 22.92 -29.69 -7.13
N LYS A 225 22.89 -30.46 -6.04
CA LYS A 225 21.74 -31.30 -5.66
C LYS A 225 20.45 -30.50 -5.39
N ILE A 226 20.50 -29.17 -5.29
CA ILE A 226 19.27 -28.36 -5.18
C ILE A 226 18.28 -28.64 -6.32
N GLY A 227 18.79 -28.95 -7.53
CA GLY A 227 17.97 -29.28 -8.70
C GLY A 227 17.18 -30.58 -8.59
N GLU A 228 17.49 -31.44 -7.61
CA GLU A 228 16.78 -32.71 -7.35
C GLU A 228 15.46 -32.49 -6.57
N LEU A 229 15.23 -31.30 -6.03
CA LEU A 229 13.99 -30.94 -5.32
C LEU A 229 12.87 -30.61 -6.32
N HIS A 230 12.43 -31.61 -7.08
CA HIS A 230 11.54 -31.42 -8.24
C HIS A 230 10.15 -30.88 -7.90
N LEU A 231 9.69 -30.97 -6.65
CA LEU A 231 8.40 -30.46 -6.18
C LEU A 231 8.44 -29.00 -5.72
N LEU A 232 9.62 -28.39 -5.75
CA LEU A 232 9.84 -27.06 -5.23
C LEU A 232 9.19 -26.01 -6.14
N GLU A 233 8.27 -25.25 -5.56
CA GLU A 233 7.46 -24.22 -6.22
C GLU A 233 7.96 -22.80 -5.89
N GLN A 234 8.57 -22.60 -4.72
CA GLN A 234 9.07 -21.30 -4.28
C GLN A 234 10.44 -21.41 -3.59
N ILE A 235 11.39 -20.61 -4.06
CA ILE A 235 12.66 -20.32 -3.36
C ILE A 235 12.68 -18.85 -3.00
N ALA A 236 12.93 -18.53 -1.74
CA ALA A 236 13.24 -17.17 -1.31
C ALA A 236 14.52 -17.16 -0.47
N ILE A 237 15.57 -16.54 -0.98
CA ILE A 237 16.86 -16.43 -0.30
C ILE A 237 17.25 -14.95 -0.25
N ASN A 238 17.40 -14.40 0.95
CA ASN A 238 17.73 -12.98 1.14
C ASN A 238 19.03 -12.82 1.94
N GLY A 239 19.86 -11.86 1.53
CA GLY A 239 20.99 -11.41 2.33
C GLY A 239 22.11 -12.44 2.43
N THR A 240 22.53 -13.06 1.33
CA THR A 240 23.60 -14.07 1.32
C THR A 240 24.89 -13.57 0.69
N GLN A 241 25.96 -14.36 0.79
CA GLN A 241 27.25 -14.09 0.15
C GLN A 241 27.47 -14.90 -1.13
N ILE A 242 26.42 -15.53 -1.65
CA ILE A 242 26.47 -16.35 -2.86
C ILE A 242 26.80 -15.46 -4.07
N GLU A 243 27.85 -15.83 -4.81
CA GLU A 243 28.29 -15.13 -6.02
C GLU A 243 27.79 -15.79 -7.32
N VAL A 244 27.52 -17.11 -7.29
CA VAL A 244 27.13 -17.92 -8.44
C VAL A 244 26.07 -18.95 -8.01
N LEU A 245 25.04 -19.12 -8.84
CA LEU A 245 24.04 -20.17 -8.68
C LEU A 245 24.40 -21.40 -9.52
N PRO A 246 24.10 -22.64 -9.06
CA PRO A 246 24.37 -23.85 -9.84
C PRO A 246 23.46 -23.95 -11.07
N GLU A 247 23.96 -24.52 -12.17
CA GLU A 247 23.18 -24.75 -13.40
C GLU A 247 21.97 -25.66 -13.18
N SER A 248 22.01 -26.51 -12.15
CA SER A 248 20.94 -27.41 -11.78
C SER A 248 19.66 -26.71 -11.31
N ILE A 249 19.68 -25.40 -11.01
CA ILE A 249 18.44 -24.63 -10.74
C ILE A 249 17.43 -24.75 -11.89
N GLY A 250 17.90 -24.88 -13.13
CA GLY A 250 17.02 -25.10 -14.28
C GLY A 250 16.27 -26.44 -14.29
N GLN A 251 16.58 -27.37 -13.37
CA GLN A 251 15.90 -28.65 -13.21
C GLN A 251 14.64 -28.54 -12.32
N LEU A 252 14.42 -27.40 -11.66
CA LEU A 252 13.26 -27.12 -10.81
C LEU A 252 12.01 -26.83 -11.65
N SER A 253 11.50 -27.85 -12.34
CA SER A 253 10.42 -27.70 -13.33
C SER A 253 9.09 -27.19 -12.77
N ASN A 254 8.89 -27.26 -11.45
CA ASN A 254 7.69 -26.77 -10.75
C ASN A 254 7.85 -25.36 -10.17
N LEU A 255 9.02 -24.75 -10.29
CA LEU A 255 9.31 -23.46 -9.69
C LEU A 255 8.44 -22.36 -10.32
N LYS A 256 7.67 -21.68 -9.47
CA LYS A 256 6.79 -20.56 -9.80
C LYS A 256 7.37 -19.23 -9.33
N ALA A 257 8.04 -19.22 -8.18
CA ALA A 257 8.63 -18.03 -7.59
C ALA A 257 10.11 -18.25 -7.23
N PHE A 258 10.98 -17.36 -7.70
CA PHE A 258 12.39 -17.35 -7.32
C PHE A 258 12.77 -15.95 -6.86
N TYR A 259 12.98 -15.80 -5.56
CA TYR A 259 13.38 -14.54 -4.93
C TYR A 259 14.79 -14.66 -4.39
N PHE A 260 15.71 -13.89 -4.95
CA PHE A 260 17.11 -13.89 -4.55
C PHE A 260 17.61 -12.45 -4.45
N ASN A 261 17.44 -11.85 -3.28
CA ASN A 261 17.60 -10.41 -3.07
C ASN A 261 18.76 -10.10 -2.11
N ASN A 262 19.31 -8.89 -2.21
CA ASN A 262 20.38 -8.35 -1.33
C ASN A 262 21.62 -9.26 -1.20
N GLY A 263 22.01 -9.92 -2.29
CA GLY A 263 23.10 -10.89 -2.34
C GLY A 263 24.38 -10.32 -2.95
N ARG A 264 25.17 -11.18 -3.63
CA ARG A 264 26.39 -10.82 -4.36
C ARG A 264 26.47 -11.51 -5.72
N LEU A 265 25.33 -11.93 -6.29
CA LEU A 265 25.31 -12.63 -7.57
C LEU A 265 25.95 -11.77 -8.66
N ARG A 266 26.97 -12.31 -9.31
CA ARG A 266 27.65 -11.67 -10.44
C ARG A 266 27.10 -12.15 -11.79
N THR A 267 26.63 -13.39 -11.81
CA THR A 267 26.04 -14.06 -12.97
C THR A 267 24.90 -14.96 -12.52
N VAL A 268 24.01 -15.28 -13.45
CA VAL A 268 22.92 -16.24 -13.29
C VAL A 268 23.00 -17.30 -14.40
N PRO A 269 22.69 -18.57 -14.10
CA PRO A 269 22.75 -19.65 -15.08
C PRO A 269 21.70 -19.44 -16.17
N ALA A 270 22.02 -19.82 -17.41
CA ALA A 270 21.08 -19.68 -18.52
C ALA A 270 19.83 -20.54 -18.31
N SER A 271 19.98 -21.66 -17.60
CA SER A 271 18.91 -22.60 -17.28
C SER A 271 17.79 -22.01 -16.42
N LEU A 272 18.08 -21.03 -15.55
CA LEU A 272 17.08 -20.29 -14.77
C LEU A 272 16.10 -19.53 -15.68
N PHE A 273 16.59 -19.00 -16.81
CA PHE A 273 15.81 -18.25 -17.80
C PHE A 273 15.06 -19.14 -18.80
N GLN A 274 14.92 -20.44 -18.49
CA GLN A 274 14.23 -21.44 -19.29
C GLN A 274 13.12 -22.17 -18.50
N LEU A 275 12.87 -21.76 -17.25
CA LEU A 275 11.86 -22.37 -16.37
C LEU A 275 10.44 -22.03 -16.83
N SER A 276 9.73 -23.03 -17.37
CA SER A 276 8.43 -22.84 -18.02
C SER A 276 7.28 -22.42 -17.11
N ARG A 277 7.41 -22.63 -15.79
CA ARG A 277 6.38 -22.33 -14.78
C ARG A 277 6.69 -21.09 -13.94
N LEU A 278 7.86 -20.47 -14.14
CA LEU A 278 8.28 -19.31 -13.35
C LEU A 278 7.42 -18.11 -13.69
N THR A 279 6.66 -17.61 -12.70
CA THR A 279 5.77 -16.47 -12.82
C THR A 279 6.35 -15.20 -12.22
N SER A 280 7.22 -15.34 -11.22
CA SER A 280 7.86 -14.22 -10.51
C SER A 280 9.34 -14.49 -10.30
N LEU A 281 10.18 -13.56 -10.75
CA LEU A 281 11.64 -13.62 -10.60
C LEU A 281 12.13 -12.32 -9.97
N MET A 282 12.71 -12.38 -8.78
CA MET A 282 13.32 -11.23 -8.12
C MET A 282 14.81 -11.50 -7.93
N LEU A 283 15.64 -10.61 -8.47
CA LEU A 283 17.09 -10.64 -8.41
C LEU A 283 17.63 -9.25 -8.02
N SER A 284 16.92 -8.55 -7.11
CA SER A 284 17.25 -7.18 -6.76
C SER A 284 18.46 -7.07 -5.81
N ASN A 285 19.15 -5.94 -5.88
CA ASN A 285 20.31 -5.62 -5.06
C ASN A 285 21.40 -6.71 -5.12
N GLN A 286 21.74 -7.14 -6.34
CA GLN A 286 22.85 -8.05 -6.63
C GLN A 286 24.02 -7.29 -7.28
N GLN A 287 24.86 -7.98 -8.04
CA GLN A 287 25.98 -7.39 -8.80
C GLN A 287 25.94 -7.82 -10.28
N LEU A 288 24.73 -8.06 -10.81
CA LEU A 288 24.56 -8.57 -12.16
C LEU A 288 24.96 -7.51 -13.18
N LYS A 289 25.89 -7.87 -14.07
CA LYS A 289 26.34 -7.02 -15.19
C LYS A 289 25.66 -7.37 -16.50
N THR A 290 25.24 -8.63 -16.65
CA THR A 290 24.64 -9.18 -17.86
C THR A 290 23.61 -10.25 -17.51
N LEU A 291 22.64 -10.45 -18.39
CA LEU A 291 21.69 -11.56 -18.34
C LEU A 291 21.91 -12.51 -19.53
N PRO A 292 21.44 -13.78 -19.44
CA PRO A 292 21.48 -14.72 -20.56
C PRO A 292 20.76 -14.15 -21.80
N GLN A 293 21.37 -14.30 -22.98
CA GLN A 293 20.83 -13.70 -24.22
C GLN A 293 19.56 -14.38 -24.75
N SER A 294 19.35 -15.65 -24.41
CA SER A 294 18.15 -16.40 -24.79
C SER A 294 17.29 -16.62 -23.56
N VAL A 295 16.13 -15.96 -23.53
CA VAL A 295 15.14 -16.07 -22.47
C VAL A 295 13.88 -16.72 -23.00
N LYS A 296 13.38 -17.73 -22.28
CA LYS A 296 12.11 -18.40 -22.53
C LYS A 296 11.43 -18.72 -21.21
N LEU A 297 10.69 -17.74 -20.71
CA LEU A 297 9.92 -17.81 -19.48
C LEU A 297 8.45 -17.53 -19.81
N PRO A 298 7.76 -18.48 -20.48
CA PRO A 298 6.42 -18.24 -21.05
C PRO A 298 5.37 -17.88 -19.99
N ALA A 299 5.60 -18.23 -18.72
CA ALA A 299 4.70 -17.91 -17.62
C ALA A 299 5.09 -16.65 -16.82
N LEU A 300 6.22 -16.00 -17.14
CA LEU A 300 6.73 -14.87 -16.36
C LEU A 300 5.80 -13.68 -16.44
N LYS A 301 5.44 -13.14 -15.29
CA LYS A 301 4.55 -11.98 -15.14
C LYS A 301 5.23 -10.77 -14.52
N SER A 302 6.10 -11.02 -13.54
CA SER A 302 6.81 -9.99 -12.79
C SER A 302 8.31 -10.30 -12.72
N LEU A 303 9.12 -9.28 -12.94
CA LEU A 303 10.57 -9.36 -12.89
C LEU A 303 11.16 -8.17 -12.15
N ASP A 304 11.92 -8.42 -11.09
CA ASP A 304 12.68 -7.39 -10.39
C ASP A 304 14.18 -7.58 -10.62
N LEU A 305 14.81 -6.60 -11.26
CA LEU A 305 16.24 -6.52 -11.53
C LEU A 305 16.84 -5.22 -10.94
N SER A 306 16.12 -4.55 -10.04
CA SER A 306 16.55 -3.29 -9.45
C SER A 306 17.87 -3.42 -8.67
N GLY A 307 18.64 -2.35 -8.57
CA GLY A 307 19.87 -2.32 -7.77
C GLY A 307 20.96 -3.26 -8.29
N ASN A 308 21.12 -3.35 -9.61
CA ASN A 308 22.15 -4.16 -10.27
C ASN A 308 23.15 -3.27 -11.03
N GLN A 309 24.03 -3.89 -11.82
CA GLN A 309 25.05 -3.21 -12.64
C GLN A 309 24.76 -3.39 -14.14
N LEU A 310 23.49 -3.53 -14.50
CA LEU A 310 23.06 -3.76 -15.88
C LEU A 310 23.23 -2.49 -16.71
N GLN A 311 23.85 -2.62 -17.89
CA GLN A 311 23.91 -1.54 -18.88
C GLN A 311 22.82 -1.66 -19.96
N THR A 312 22.22 -2.84 -20.09
CA THR A 312 21.09 -3.16 -20.98
C THR A 312 20.50 -4.50 -20.55
N ILE A 313 19.38 -4.90 -21.14
CA ILE A 313 18.76 -6.23 -21.01
C ILE A 313 18.56 -6.86 -22.41
N PRO A 314 18.46 -8.21 -22.52
CA PRO A 314 18.27 -8.88 -23.81
C PRO A 314 16.84 -8.69 -24.33
N ALA A 315 16.69 -8.46 -25.64
CA ALA A 315 15.38 -8.26 -26.27
C ALA A 315 14.42 -9.45 -26.05
N SER A 316 14.94 -10.69 -26.03
CA SER A 316 14.12 -11.87 -25.77
C SER A 316 13.42 -11.83 -24.41
N LEU A 317 13.99 -11.17 -23.39
CA LEU A 317 13.36 -11.02 -22.08
C LEU A 317 12.08 -10.16 -22.17
N LEU A 318 12.09 -9.16 -23.03
CA LEU A 318 10.97 -8.23 -23.24
C LEU A 318 9.92 -8.79 -24.21
N GLN A 319 10.21 -9.90 -24.88
CA GLN A 319 9.31 -10.59 -25.81
C GLN A 319 8.47 -11.70 -25.13
N GLN A 320 8.53 -11.84 -23.80
CA GLN A 320 7.72 -12.83 -23.10
C GLN A 320 6.25 -12.37 -23.06
N GLU A 321 5.35 -13.22 -23.57
CA GLU A 321 3.93 -12.90 -23.78
C GLU A 321 3.20 -12.42 -22.53
N ASN A 322 3.58 -12.96 -21.36
CA ASN A 322 2.90 -12.69 -20.09
C ASN A 322 3.60 -11.64 -19.21
N LEU A 323 4.77 -11.11 -19.62
CA LEU A 323 5.55 -10.18 -18.81
C LEU A 323 4.83 -8.83 -18.77
N ASN A 324 4.28 -8.47 -17.61
CA ASN A 324 3.51 -7.25 -17.42
C ASN A 324 4.24 -6.21 -16.56
N SER A 325 5.11 -6.66 -15.65
CA SER A 325 5.85 -5.79 -14.73
C SER A 325 7.34 -6.07 -14.76
N ILE A 326 8.14 -5.02 -14.89
CA ILE A 326 9.59 -5.09 -14.78
C ILE A 326 10.12 -3.91 -13.94
N ASP A 327 10.96 -4.22 -12.96
CA ASP A 327 11.70 -3.21 -12.21
C ASP A 327 13.17 -3.21 -12.64
N LEU A 328 13.63 -2.05 -13.08
CA LEU A 328 14.98 -1.79 -13.57
C LEU A 328 15.66 -0.64 -12.83
N GLN A 329 15.04 -0.11 -11.76
CA GLN A 329 15.59 1.02 -11.00
C GLN A 329 17.02 0.74 -10.52
N ASN A 330 17.79 1.80 -10.26
CA ASN A 330 19.13 1.70 -9.70
C ASN A 330 20.09 0.80 -10.52
N ASN A 331 20.01 0.91 -11.85
CA ASN A 331 20.97 0.28 -12.78
C ASN A 331 21.63 1.34 -13.67
N PRO A 332 22.92 1.21 -14.03
CA PRO A 332 23.62 2.11 -14.94
C PRO A 332 23.27 1.85 -16.42
N LEU A 333 21.97 1.81 -16.74
CA LEU A 333 21.45 1.48 -18.07
C LEU A 333 21.89 2.52 -19.10
N LYS A 334 22.44 2.07 -20.22
CA LYS A 334 22.82 2.94 -21.35
C LYS A 334 21.82 2.88 -22.50
N SER A 335 21.16 1.74 -22.65
CA SER A 335 20.17 1.49 -23.70
C SER A 335 19.20 0.40 -23.23
N LEU A 336 17.99 0.39 -23.80
CA LEU A 336 17.05 -0.71 -23.70
C LEU A 336 16.56 -1.10 -25.11
N PRO A 337 16.25 -2.38 -25.36
CA PRO A 337 15.57 -2.77 -26.60
C PRO A 337 14.21 -2.08 -26.71
N SER A 338 13.79 -1.74 -27.94
CA SER A 338 12.54 -1.00 -28.21
C SER A 338 11.28 -1.67 -27.66
N GLU A 339 11.31 -3.00 -27.49
CA GLU A 339 10.25 -3.80 -26.93
C GLU A 339 9.89 -3.42 -25.48
N ILE A 340 10.75 -2.67 -24.77
CA ILE A 340 10.46 -2.16 -23.43
C ILE A 340 9.18 -1.32 -23.41
N ASN A 341 8.87 -0.63 -24.51
CA ASN A 341 7.69 0.22 -24.64
C ASN A 341 6.38 -0.59 -24.70
N ASN A 342 6.45 -1.91 -24.90
CA ASN A 342 5.29 -2.80 -24.87
C ASN A 342 5.00 -3.34 -23.47
N ILE A 343 5.93 -3.19 -22.51
CA ILE A 343 5.74 -3.63 -21.14
C ILE A 343 4.86 -2.61 -20.42
N LYS A 344 3.79 -3.10 -19.79
CA LYS A 344 2.76 -2.26 -19.18
C LYS A 344 3.28 -1.46 -17.99
N ASN A 345 4.01 -2.13 -17.10
CA ASN A 345 4.51 -1.55 -15.86
C ASN A 345 6.04 -1.64 -15.86
N VAL A 346 6.70 -0.52 -16.13
CA VAL A 346 8.17 -0.41 -16.07
C VAL A 346 8.54 0.54 -14.95
N SER A 347 9.22 0.03 -13.91
CA SER A 347 9.78 0.86 -12.84
C SER A 347 11.18 1.32 -13.23
N LEU A 348 11.30 2.63 -13.44
CA LEU A 348 12.51 3.37 -13.77
C LEU A 348 12.36 4.79 -13.22
N SER A 349 13.48 5.46 -12.96
CA SER A 349 13.45 6.91 -12.70
C SER A 349 12.84 7.65 -13.90
N ILE A 350 12.25 8.83 -13.66
CA ILE A 350 11.67 9.64 -14.73
C ILE A 350 12.74 10.02 -15.77
N GLU A 351 13.97 10.30 -15.34
CA GLU A 351 15.11 10.58 -16.19
C GLU A 351 15.45 9.40 -17.10
N ASP A 352 15.45 8.17 -16.55
CA ASP A 352 15.74 6.96 -17.33
C ASP A 352 14.60 6.62 -18.29
N LYS A 353 13.34 6.80 -17.89
CA LYS A 353 12.20 6.62 -18.79
C LYS A 353 12.33 7.55 -20.00
N LYS A 354 12.58 8.84 -19.77
CA LYS A 354 12.78 9.82 -20.85
C LYS A 354 13.97 9.51 -21.75
N ARG A 355 15.03 8.93 -21.20
CA ARG A 355 16.27 8.63 -21.95
C ARG A 355 16.24 7.30 -22.70
N LEU A 356 15.51 6.31 -22.18
CA LEU A 356 15.60 4.91 -22.62
C LEU A 356 14.31 4.39 -23.26
N MET A 357 13.19 5.10 -23.14
CA MET A 357 11.87 4.68 -23.61
C MET A 357 11.25 5.74 -24.53
N ASP A 358 10.21 5.34 -25.27
CA ASP A 358 9.28 6.27 -25.90
C ASP A 358 8.34 6.82 -24.81
N PHE A 359 8.75 7.96 -24.25
CA PHE A 359 8.14 8.58 -23.08
C PHE A 359 7.59 9.98 -23.35
N ASP A 360 7.39 10.33 -24.63
CA ASP A 360 6.77 11.60 -24.99
C ASP A 360 5.25 11.52 -24.82
N TYR A 361 4.65 12.62 -24.36
CA TYR A 361 3.21 12.79 -24.33
C TYR A 361 2.73 13.39 -25.64
N ASN A 362 1.72 12.79 -26.28
CA ASN A 362 1.25 13.19 -27.61
C ASN A 362 -0.10 13.94 -27.60
N GLY A 363 -0.56 14.35 -26.42
CA GLY A 363 -1.90 14.93 -26.22
C GLY A 363 -2.99 13.86 -26.12
N ALA A 364 -4.08 14.17 -25.42
CA ALA A 364 -5.22 13.27 -25.25
C ALA A 364 -5.83 12.81 -26.58
N ASP A 365 -5.87 13.73 -27.56
CA ASP A 365 -6.36 13.49 -28.92
C ASP A 365 -5.35 12.84 -29.87
N GLY A 366 -4.11 12.61 -29.42
CA GLY A 366 -3.01 12.06 -30.23
C GLY A 366 -2.56 12.97 -31.38
N ARG A 367 -2.96 14.24 -31.42
CA ARG A 367 -2.62 15.18 -32.51
C ARG A 367 -1.42 16.08 -32.18
N GLY A 368 -0.65 15.73 -31.16
CA GLY A 368 0.51 16.48 -30.69
C GLY A 368 0.15 17.58 -29.69
N LEU A 369 1.14 18.27 -29.15
CA LEU A 369 0.96 19.27 -28.10
C LEU A 369 0.65 20.66 -28.67
N LEU A 370 -0.21 21.42 -28.00
CA LEU A 370 -0.31 22.87 -28.18
C LEU A 370 0.81 23.55 -27.37
N VAL A 371 1.25 24.72 -27.82
CA VAL A 371 2.15 25.57 -27.02
C VAL A 371 1.33 26.32 -25.97
N TRP A 372 1.84 26.38 -24.74
CA TRP A 372 1.27 27.18 -23.65
C TRP A 372 2.33 28.12 -23.07
N ASP A 373 1.86 29.12 -22.32
CA ASP A 373 2.71 30.02 -21.54
C ASP A 373 2.65 29.60 -20.07
N ASP A 374 3.78 29.24 -19.47
CA ASP A 374 3.81 28.82 -18.07
C ASP A 374 3.51 29.97 -17.09
N ALA A 375 3.70 31.23 -17.49
CA ALA A 375 3.48 32.38 -16.62
C ALA A 375 2.05 32.45 -16.08
N ILE A 376 1.06 31.95 -16.83
CA ILE A 376 -0.35 32.00 -16.42
C ILE A 376 -0.65 31.12 -15.19
N PHE A 377 0.19 30.12 -14.90
CA PHE A 377 0.02 29.20 -13.77
C PHE A 377 0.79 29.66 -12.53
N ASN A 378 1.80 30.52 -12.70
CA ASN A 378 2.70 30.93 -11.63
C ASN A 378 2.21 32.21 -10.95
N ALA A 379 2.53 32.36 -9.65
CA ALA A 379 2.19 33.55 -8.87
C ALA A 379 3.20 34.69 -9.04
N MET A 380 4.34 34.45 -9.68
CA MET A 380 5.46 35.39 -9.75
C MET A 380 5.08 36.76 -10.32
N ASP A 381 4.27 36.76 -11.39
CA ASP A 381 3.86 37.98 -12.10
C ASP A 381 2.55 38.59 -11.55
N ASP A 382 1.94 37.98 -10.53
CA ASP A 382 0.74 38.52 -9.88
C ASP A 382 1.14 39.53 -8.80
N ILE A 383 0.81 40.81 -9.02
CA ILE A 383 1.21 41.92 -8.14
C ILE A 383 0.75 41.70 -6.69
N ILE A 384 -0.45 41.16 -6.49
CA ILE A 384 -1.03 40.98 -5.14
C ILE A 384 -0.34 39.82 -4.45
N LEU A 385 -0.26 38.66 -5.12
CA LEU A 385 0.37 37.48 -4.54
C LEU A 385 1.88 37.68 -4.34
N SER A 386 2.55 38.41 -5.21
CA SER A 386 3.98 38.73 -5.09
C SER A 386 4.29 39.60 -3.86
N ALA A 387 3.39 40.53 -3.51
CA ALA A 387 3.49 41.29 -2.27
C ALA A 387 3.26 40.41 -1.03
N GLN A 388 2.30 39.48 -1.09
CA GLN A 388 2.03 38.50 -0.03
C GLN A 388 3.24 37.58 0.19
N MET A 389 3.79 36.99 -0.89
CA MET A 389 5.01 36.17 -0.85
C MET A 389 6.18 36.91 -0.21
N SER A 390 6.40 38.16 -0.63
CA SER A 390 7.49 38.98 -0.09
C SER A 390 7.33 39.19 1.41
N SER A 391 6.09 39.36 1.90
CA SER A 391 5.81 39.50 3.33
C SER A 391 6.09 38.20 4.09
N ILE A 392 5.66 37.06 3.55
CA ILE A 392 5.92 35.72 4.11
C ILE A 392 7.43 35.46 4.22
N PHE A 393 8.20 35.73 3.15
CA PHE A 393 9.63 35.44 3.15
C PHE A 393 10.42 36.28 4.14
N HIS A 394 10.03 37.54 4.34
CA HIS A 394 10.66 38.41 5.33
C HIS A 394 10.31 37.98 6.76
N ALA A 395 9.04 37.64 7.02
CA ALA A 395 8.57 37.23 8.34
C ALA A 395 9.25 35.95 8.83
N ASN A 396 9.49 35.01 7.92
CA ASN A 396 10.05 33.70 8.25
C ASN A 396 11.55 33.55 7.94
N HIS A 397 12.24 34.64 7.63
CA HIS A 397 13.70 34.65 7.41
C HIS A 397 14.21 33.73 6.27
N VAL A 398 13.39 33.45 5.26
CA VAL A 398 13.72 32.57 4.12
C VAL A 398 14.17 33.34 2.86
N THR A 399 14.58 34.60 3.02
CA THR A 399 14.92 35.52 1.91
C THR A 399 16.09 35.04 1.05
N ILE A 400 16.97 34.18 1.56
CA ILE A 400 18.09 33.61 0.80
C ILE A 400 17.63 32.69 -0.34
N TYR A 401 16.43 32.11 -0.24
CA TYR A 401 15.82 31.23 -1.24
C TYR A 401 14.65 31.90 -1.97
N GLN A 402 14.49 33.22 -1.87
CA GLN A 402 13.30 33.91 -2.37
C GLN A 402 13.05 33.68 -3.87
N ASP A 403 14.09 33.64 -4.70
CA ASP A 403 13.92 33.49 -6.16
C ASP A 403 13.52 32.06 -6.50
N ALA A 404 14.11 31.08 -5.83
CA ALA A 404 13.72 29.67 -5.91
C ALA A 404 12.26 29.47 -5.46
N LEU A 405 11.88 29.98 -4.29
CA LEU A 405 10.53 29.86 -3.76
C LEU A 405 9.49 30.57 -4.64
N ARG A 406 9.82 31.75 -5.19
CA ARG A 406 8.95 32.45 -6.17
C ARG A 406 8.72 31.63 -7.43
N SER A 407 9.76 30.95 -7.91
CA SER A 407 9.65 30.09 -9.11
C SER A 407 8.75 28.87 -8.88
N LEU A 408 8.57 28.44 -7.64
CA LEU A 408 7.72 27.32 -7.25
C LEU A 408 6.29 27.72 -6.92
N ALA A 409 6.03 29.00 -6.65
CA ALA A 409 4.73 29.48 -6.20
C ALA A 409 3.68 29.45 -7.32
N LYS A 410 2.60 28.68 -7.11
CA LYS A 410 1.46 28.62 -8.03
C LYS A 410 0.44 29.71 -7.71
N ARG A 411 -0.18 30.25 -8.76
CA ARG A 411 -1.37 31.11 -8.69
C ARG A 411 -2.60 30.21 -8.66
N SER A 412 -3.09 29.93 -7.46
CA SER A 412 -4.19 28.98 -7.25
C SER A 412 -5.54 29.69 -7.17
N VAL A 413 -6.60 28.95 -7.50
CA VAL A 413 -7.98 29.31 -7.14
C VAL A 413 -8.41 28.41 -6.00
N ALA A 414 -8.56 28.99 -4.81
CA ALA A 414 -8.99 28.31 -3.60
C ALA A 414 -10.52 28.39 -3.44
N PHE A 415 -11.11 27.36 -2.84
CA PHE A 415 -12.53 27.23 -2.58
C PHE A 415 -12.77 27.02 -1.09
N LYS A 416 -13.53 27.94 -0.50
CA LYS A 416 -14.01 27.83 0.88
C LYS A 416 -15.47 27.42 0.87
N LEU A 417 -15.80 26.37 1.61
CA LEU A 417 -17.18 25.94 1.80
C LEU A 417 -17.93 26.96 2.68
N THR A 418 -19.08 27.45 2.20
CA THR A 418 -19.82 28.54 2.87
C THR A 418 -21.17 28.13 3.45
N GLY A 419 -21.60 26.89 3.23
CA GLY A 419 -22.80 26.30 3.79
C GLY A 419 -23.47 25.32 2.84
N ASP A 420 -24.66 24.85 3.23
CA ASP A 420 -25.43 23.85 2.48
C ASP A 420 -25.92 24.41 1.12
N GLU A 421 -25.98 23.53 0.14
CA GLU A 421 -26.58 23.81 -1.16
C GLU A 421 -28.11 23.69 -1.14
N ASP A 422 -28.79 24.68 -1.71
CA ASP A 422 -30.26 24.73 -1.86
C ASP A 422 -30.74 24.51 -3.31
N TYR A 423 -29.80 24.46 -4.27
CA TYR A 423 -30.03 24.37 -5.71
C TYR A 423 -30.86 25.53 -6.27
N ALA A 424 -30.85 26.70 -5.61
CA ALA A 424 -31.56 27.87 -6.10
C ALA A 424 -30.86 28.53 -7.29
N SER A 425 -29.54 28.37 -7.40
CA SER A 425 -28.73 28.88 -8.50
C SER A 425 -28.18 27.71 -9.30
N ILE A 426 -28.47 27.67 -10.59
CA ILE A 426 -27.94 26.66 -11.51
C ILE A 426 -26.52 27.06 -11.90
N GLY A 427 -25.59 26.11 -11.82
CA GLY A 427 -24.23 26.31 -12.30
C GLY A 427 -23.32 27.11 -11.36
N ASN A 428 -23.66 27.23 -10.07
CA ASN A 428 -22.74 27.77 -9.07
C ASN A 428 -21.60 26.78 -8.76
N HIS A 429 -20.57 27.23 -8.05
CA HIS A 429 -19.57 26.32 -7.47
C HIS A 429 -20.20 25.45 -6.37
N ARG A 430 -20.00 24.14 -6.48
CA ARG A 430 -20.54 23.16 -5.54
C ARG A 430 -19.64 21.96 -5.41
N PHE A 431 -19.54 21.43 -4.19
CA PHE A 431 -18.88 20.18 -3.88
C PHE A 431 -19.90 19.22 -3.25
N GLY A 432 -19.96 17.99 -3.71
CA GLY A 432 -21.01 17.02 -3.36
C GLY A 432 -22.39 17.35 -3.95
N GLY A 433 -23.38 16.50 -3.64
CA GLY A 433 -24.74 16.59 -4.15
C GLY A 433 -24.93 16.00 -5.56
N MET A 434 -25.76 16.67 -6.36
CA MET A 434 -26.08 16.30 -7.74
C MET A 434 -25.61 17.40 -8.71
N PRO A 435 -25.09 17.04 -9.89
CA PRO A 435 -24.57 17.99 -10.86
C PRO A 435 -25.67 18.64 -11.68
N ASP A 436 -25.52 19.93 -11.99
CA ASP A 436 -26.40 20.65 -12.89
C ASP A 436 -26.06 20.36 -14.37
N LEU A 437 -26.23 19.11 -14.83
CA LEU A 437 -25.88 18.69 -16.20
C LEU A 437 -26.93 19.14 -17.25
N PRO A 438 -26.54 19.33 -18.53
CA PRO A 438 -27.48 19.63 -19.61
C PRO A 438 -28.64 18.63 -19.69
N ALA A 439 -29.82 19.09 -20.11
CA ALA A 439 -31.05 18.30 -20.10
C ALA A 439 -30.94 16.95 -20.85
N ASP A 440 -30.15 16.90 -21.92
CA ASP A 440 -29.92 15.73 -22.78
C ASP A 440 -28.76 14.83 -22.30
N VAL A 441 -28.06 15.22 -21.23
CA VAL A 441 -26.96 14.43 -20.65
C VAL A 441 -27.48 13.62 -19.47
N ASN A 442 -27.34 12.29 -19.57
CA ASN A 442 -27.64 11.36 -18.47
C ASN A 442 -26.57 11.44 -17.38
N TYR A 443 -26.93 11.00 -16.17
CA TYR A 443 -25.96 10.84 -15.09
C TYR A 443 -24.87 9.82 -15.51
N PRO A 444 -23.58 10.10 -15.31
CA PRO A 444 -22.53 9.18 -15.73
C PRO A 444 -22.55 7.83 -15.01
N THR A 445 -22.40 6.75 -15.77
CA THR A 445 -22.31 5.37 -15.27
C THR A 445 -21.06 4.63 -15.78
N PHE A 446 -20.66 3.57 -15.07
CA PHE A 446 -19.59 2.64 -15.45
C PHE A 446 -20.01 1.18 -15.17
N MET A 447 -19.31 0.23 -15.81
CA MET A 447 -19.56 -1.21 -15.64
C MET A 447 -18.54 -1.84 -14.70
N GLU A 448 -19.02 -2.66 -13.77
CA GLU A 448 -18.21 -3.40 -12.81
C GLU A 448 -18.40 -4.91 -12.97
N LYS A 449 -17.31 -5.67 -12.83
CA LYS A 449 -17.36 -7.13 -12.89
C LYS A 449 -17.70 -7.68 -11.51
N ILE A 450 -18.78 -8.45 -11.44
CA ILE A 450 -19.23 -9.10 -10.21
C ILE A 450 -19.36 -10.60 -10.44
N ASP A 451 -19.46 -11.37 -9.36
CA ASP A 451 -19.71 -12.81 -9.46
C ASP A 451 -21.00 -13.08 -10.23
N GLY A 452 -20.87 -13.72 -11.40
CA GLY A 452 -22.00 -14.06 -12.26
C GLY A 452 -22.36 -13.02 -13.34
N GLY A 453 -21.58 -11.95 -13.54
CA GLY A 453 -21.80 -11.04 -14.67
C GLY A 453 -21.13 -9.67 -14.56
N GLU A 454 -21.74 -8.67 -15.18
CA GLU A 454 -21.36 -7.27 -15.07
C GLU A 454 -22.58 -6.46 -14.59
N ARG A 455 -22.34 -5.44 -13.76
CA ARG A 455 -23.37 -4.54 -13.24
C ARG A 455 -23.00 -3.10 -13.53
N GLU A 456 -23.99 -2.30 -13.88
CA GLU A 456 -23.84 -0.85 -14.08
C GLU A 456 -23.97 -0.13 -12.72
N TYR A 457 -23.07 0.84 -12.49
CA TYR A 457 -23.04 1.70 -11.32
C TYR A 457 -22.92 3.17 -11.75
N SER A 458 -23.42 4.07 -10.91
CA SER A 458 -23.28 5.52 -11.07
C SER A 458 -21.92 5.98 -10.52
N TYR A 459 -21.31 6.96 -11.19
CA TYR A 459 -20.14 7.63 -10.64
C TYR A 459 -20.51 8.45 -9.38
N GLU A 460 -19.59 8.57 -8.43
CA GLU A 460 -19.68 9.54 -7.35
C GLU A 460 -19.44 10.96 -7.89
N PHE A 461 -20.38 11.89 -7.64
CA PHE A 461 -20.20 13.30 -8.01
C PHE A 461 -19.36 14.03 -6.98
N ILE A 462 -18.26 14.64 -7.42
CA ILE A 462 -17.30 15.31 -6.56
C ILE A 462 -17.53 16.82 -6.53
N ALA A 463 -17.57 17.46 -7.70
CA ALA A 463 -17.68 18.92 -7.77
C ALA A 463 -18.19 19.43 -9.13
N GLN A 464 -18.77 20.62 -9.14
CA GLN A 464 -18.95 21.46 -10.32
C GLN A 464 -18.28 22.83 -10.13
N ILE A 465 -17.52 23.26 -11.13
CA ILE A 465 -16.76 24.51 -11.10
C ILE A 465 -17.16 25.39 -12.27
N ASN A 466 -17.76 26.55 -11.98
CA ASN A 466 -18.09 27.56 -12.98
C ASN A 466 -16.83 28.33 -13.41
N CYS A 467 -16.39 28.11 -14.63
CA CYS A 467 -15.18 28.74 -15.15
C CYS A 467 -15.38 30.23 -15.48
N GLU A 468 -16.62 30.66 -15.75
CA GLU A 468 -16.96 32.08 -15.97
C GLU A 468 -16.84 32.89 -14.68
N ASP A 469 -17.31 32.33 -13.55
CA ASP A 469 -17.31 33.00 -12.24
C ASP A 469 -15.89 33.21 -11.69
N ILE A 470 -14.93 32.34 -12.03
CA ILE A 470 -13.52 32.45 -11.61
C ILE A 470 -12.62 33.06 -12.69
N ALA A 471 -13.17 33.54 -13.80
CA ALA A 471 -12.39 34.06 -14.92
C ALA A 471 -11.53 35.29 -14.52
N ASN A 472 -11.93 36.07 -13.52
CA ASN A 472 -11.13 37.19 -13.01
C ASN A 472 -9.98 36.74 -12.09
N LEU A 473 -9.96 35.49 -11.64
CA LEU A 473 -8.96 34.96 -10.70
C LEU A 473 -7.79 34.27 -11.41
N GLN A 474 -7.99 33.80 -12.64
CA GLN A 474 -7.04 32.95 -13.36
C GLN A 474 -7.14 33.11 -14.88
N ASP A 475 -6.14 32.63 -15.62
CA ASP A 475 -6.07 32.68 -17.09
C ASP A 475 -5.82 31.33 -17.79
N TYR A 476 -5.85 30.21 -17.03
CA TYR A 476 -5.52 28.87 -17.53
C TYR A 476 -6.72 27.95 -17.80
N LEU A 477 -7.86 28.14 -17.14
CA LEU A 477 -9.12 27.43 -17.44
C LEU A 477 -9.88 28.15 -18.55
N PRO A 478 -10.84 27.47 -19.21
CA PRO A 478 -11.79 28.13 -20.11
C PRO A 478 -12.39 29.39 -19.49
N ARG A 479 -12.64 30.43 -20.30
CA ARG A 479 -13.23 31.69 -19.79
C ARG A 479 -14.74 31.59 -19.55
N LYS A 480 -15.37 30.49 -19.98
CA LYS A 480 -16.81 30.21 -19.92
C LYS A 480 -17.06 28.74 -19.66
N GLY A 481 -18.28 28.42 -19.25
CA GLY A 481 -18.72 27.05 -19.07
C GLY A 481 -18.43 26.48 -17.68
N ILE A 482 -18.75 25.20 -17.50
CA ILE A 482 -18.64 24.50 -16.21
C ILE A 482 -17.90 23.18 -16.39
N LEU A 483 -17.02 22.87 -15.44
CA LEU A 483 -16.39 21.57 -15.29
C LEU A 483 -17.13 20.76 -14.23
N PHE A 484 -17.43 19.50 -14.52
CA PHE A 484 -18.03 18.54 -13.60
C PHE A 484 -17.07 17.38 -13.37
N PHE A 485 -16.85 17.02 -12.11
CA PHE A 485 -15.87 16.02 -11.68
C PHE A 485 -16.56 14.83 -11.05
N PHE A 486 -16.18 13.64 -11.51
CA PHE A 486 -16.76 12.37 -11.10
C PHE A 486 -15.68 11.33 -10.82
N LEU A 487 -15.93 10.45 -9.86
CA LEU A 487 -15.05 9.35 -9.46
C LEU A 487 -15.86 8.04 -9.44
N GLU A 488 -15.30 6.91 -9.86
CA GLU A 488 -16.00 5.62 -9.71
C GLU A 488 -16.12 5.21 -8.24
N THR A 489 -14.97 5.18 -7.56
CA THR A 489 -14.78 4.98 -6.11
C THR A 489 -13.29 5.14 -5.80
N ILE A 490 -12.95 5.45 -4.55
CA ILE A 490 -11.55 5.53 -4.08
C ILE A 490 -10.81 4.19 -4.23
N HIS A 491 -11.47 3.03 -4.09
CA HIS A 491 -10.81 1.72 -4.15
C HIS A 491 -10.28 1.39 -5.54
N HIS A 492 -10.87 1.98 -6.60
CA HIS A 492 -10.42 1.76 -7.96
C HIS A 492 -9.11 2.51 -8.30
N ILE A 493 -8.76 3.55 -7.53
CA ILE A 493 -7.51 4.32 -7.75
C ILE A 493 -6.28 3.41 -7.63
N TYR A 494 -6.24 2.54 -6.62
CA TYR A 494 -5.08 1.68 -6.36
C TYR A 494 -5.19 0.29 -6.99
N THR A 495 -6.40 -0.25 -7.12
CA THR A 495 -6.59 -1.64 -7.56
C THR A 495 -6.53 -1.81 -9.07
N ARG A 496 -6.80 -0.76 -9.85
CA ARG A 496 -6.90 -0.82 -11.31
C ARG A 496 -5.77 -0.09 -12.00
N SER A 497 -4.54 -0.59 -11.82
CA SER A 497 -3.31 0.01 -12.37
C SER A 497 -3.30 0.37 -13.87
N LEU A 498 -4.26 -0.07 -14.70
CA LEU A 498 -4.35 0.22 -16.14
C LEU A 498 -5.54 1.11 -16.54
N TYR A 499 -6.41 1.47 -15.61
CA TYR A 499 -7.64 2.21 -15.88
C TYR A 499 -7.70 3.44 -14.99
N ASN A 500 -8.29 4.50 -15.50
CA ASN A 500 -8.36 5.79 -14.82
C ASN A 500 -9.79 6.01 -14.32
N PRO A 501 -10.05 5.86 -13.01
CA PRO A 501 -11.41 5.73 -12.47
C PRO A 501 -12.12 7.08 -12.28
N CYS A 502 -11.87 8.05 -13.15
CA CYS A 502 -12.50 9.36 -13.09
C CYS A 502 -13.11 9.76 -14.42
N LYS A 503 -14.06 10.69 -14.35
CA LYS A 503 -14.65 11.34 -15.51
C LYS A 503 -14.77 12.83 -15.27
N VAL A 504 -14.33 13.62 -16.25
CA VAL A 504 -14.49 15.08 -16.24
C VAL A 504 -15.31 15.49 -17.45
N ILE A 505 -16.38 16.24 -17.22
CA ILE A 505 -17.26 16.76 -18.28
C ILE A 505 -17.11 18.27 -18.31
N TYR A 506 -16.81 18.82 -19.49
CA TYR A 506 -16.83 20.26 -19.73
C TYR A 506 -18.05 20.64 -20.55
N VAL A 507 -18.80 21.64 -20.07
CA VAL A 507 -19.97 22.18 -20.76
C VAL A 507 -19.78 23.68 -20.96
N GLU A 508 -19.56 24.09 -22.21
CA GLU A 508 -19.34 25.50 -22.55
C GLU A 508 -20.62 26.35 -22.41
N ASN A 509 -21.79 25.81 -22.81
CA ASN A 509 -23.05 26.53 -22.82
C ASN A 509 -23.84 26.37 -21.51
N ILE A 510 -23.63 27.29 -20.56
CA ILE A 510 -24.30 27.29 -19.25
C ILE A 510 -25.84 27.42 -19.37
N ALA A 511 -26.35 28.04 -20.44
CA ALA A 511 -27.80 28.15 -20.65
C ALA A 511 -28.49 26.81 -20.94
N SER A 512 -27.72 25.75 -21.23
CA SER A 512 -28.26 24.40 -21.44
C SER A 512 -28.45 23.60 -20.15
N LEU A 513 -27.94 24.08 -19.02
CA LEU A 513 -27.93 23.34 -17.76
C LEU A 513 -29.33 23.28 -17.13
N GLU A 514 -29.66 22.13 -16.56
CA GLU A 514 -30.82 21.95 -15.69
C GLU A 514 -30.34 21.60 -14.28
N THR A 515 -31.19 21.88 -13.28
CA THR A 515 -30.87 21.58 -11.88
C THR A 515 -30.59 20.08 -11.68
N GLY A 516 -29.55 19.77 -10.91
CA GLY A 516 -29.20 18.39 -10.54
C GLY A 516 -30.27 17.67 -9.73
N LYS A 517 -31.25 18.40 -9.14
CA LYS A 517 -32.43 17.83 -8.47
C LYS A 517 -33.27 16.91 -9.36
N ARG A 518 -33.06 16.94 -10.68
CA ARG A 518 -33.71 16.01 -11.62
C ARG A 518 -33.19 14.57 -11.50
N PHE A 519 -31.99 14.37 -10.95
CA PHE A 519 -31.44 13.04 -10.72
C PHE A 519 -31.93 12.48 -9.39
N ASN A 520 -32.30 11.20 -9.41
CA ASN A 520 -32.84 10.50 -8.26
C ASN A 520 -32.09 9.17 -8.14
N LEU A 521 -30.95 9.23 -7.44
CA LEU A 521 -30.05 8.10 -7.20
C LEU A 521 -30.20 7.63 -5.74
N TYR A 522 -29.98 6.33 -5.54
CA TYR A 522 -30.02 5.66 -4.25
C TYR A 522 -28.66 5.04 -3.93
N THR A 523 -28.45 4.65 -2.68
CA THR A 523 -27.19 4.04 -2.23
C THR A 523 -26.80 2.83 -3.10
N GLU A 524 -27.77 2.01 -3.50
CA GLU A 524 -27.56 0.84 -4.35
C GLU A 524 -27.13 1.14 -5.80
N ASP A 525 -27.27 2.39 -6.26
CA ASP A 525 -26.81 2.80 -7.59
C ASP A 525 -25.29 3.04 -7.59
N TYR A 526 -24.67 3.25 -6.43
CA TYR A 526 -23.23 3.41 -6.28
C TYR A 526 -22.56 2.07 -5.94
N TYR A 527 -21.27 1.97 -6.24
CA TYR A 527 -20.51 0.75 -5.97
C TYR A 527 -20.28 0.55 -4.46
N GLU A 528 -19.77 1.59 -3.78
CA GLU A 528 -19.29 1.51 -2.39
C GLU A 528 -19.58 2.78 -1.56
N MET A 529 -20.73 3.42 -1.76
CA MET A 529 -21.17 4.52 -0.90
C MET A 529 -22.10 4.02 0.21
N TYR A 530 -21.94 4.56 1.43
CA TYR A 530 -22.86 4.28 2.55
C TYR A 530 -24.16 5.08 2.43
N GLU A 531 -24.08 6.28 1.86
CA GLU A 531 -25.21 7.18 1.58
C GLU A 531 -25.30 7.47 0.08
N ALA A 532 -26.42 8.04 -0.37
CA ALA A 532 -26.67 8.30 -1.78
C ALA A 532 -25.92 9.55 -2.32
N GLY A 533 -24.60 9.54 -2.23
CA GLY A 533 -23.74 10.67 -2.60
C GLY A 533 -23.23 11.48 -1.40
N TYR A 534 -22.31 12.41 -1.66
CA TYR A 534 -21.80 13.37 -0.67
C TYR A 534 -22.78 14.52 -0.44
N SER A 535 -22.71 15.13 0.74
CA SER A 535 -23.49 16.29 1.15
C SER A 535 -23.15 17.49 0.28
N ALA A 536 -24.19 18.17 -0.20
CA ALA A 536 -24.03 19.26 -1.14
C ALA A 536 -23.66 20.57 -0.42
N SER A 537 -22.48 21.12 -0.73
CA SER A 537 -21.98 22.37 -0.15
C SER A 537 -21.70 23.42 -1.22
N LYS A 538 -22.12 24.66 -0.96
CA LYS A 538 -21.73 25.85 -1.74
C LYS A 538 -20.29 26.21 -1.46
N ALA A 539 -19.61 26.75 -2.46
CA ALA A 539 -18.25 27.24 -2.31
C ALA A 539 -18.08 28.66 -2.86
N GLU A 540 -17.27 29.46 -2.16
CA GLU A 540 -16.76 30.74 -2.65
C GLU A 540 -15.33 30.58 -3.12
N ALA A 541 -15.04 31.13 -4.29
CA ALA A 541 -13.73 31.06 -4.93
C ALA A 541 -12.93 32.35 -4.71
N PHE A 542 -11.64 32.23 -4.43
CA PHE A 542 -10.71 33.34 -4.34
C PHE A 542 -9.31 32.94 -4.79
N LYS A 543 -8.45 33.93 -5.04
CA LYS A 543 -7.07 33.70 -5.46
C LYS A 543 -6.19 33.48 -4.23
N GLU A 544 -5.31 32.48 -4.26
CA GLU A 544 -4.42 32.13 -3.15
C GLU A 544 -3.05 31.65 -3.66
N LEU A 545 -2.04 31.71 -2.78
CA LEU A 545 -0.72 31.11 -3.00
C LEU A 545 -0.72 29.62 -2.70
N SER A 546 0.03 28.85 -3.50
CA SER A 546 0.34 27.46 -3.18
C SER A 546 1.82 27.15 -3.42
N PHE A 547 2.43 26.53 -2.42
CA PHE A 547 3.81 26.05 -2.44
C PHE A 547 3.83 24.51 -2.33
N PRO A 548 4.83 23.84 -2.92
CA PRO A 548 4.98 22.39 -2.78
C PRO A 548 5.40 22.02 -1.36
N SER A 549 4.98 20.84 -0.90
CA SER A 549 5.64 20.19 0.24
C SER A 549 7.04 19.73 -0.19
N PHE A 550 8.01 19.87 0.71
CA PHE A 550 9.38 19.40 0.49
C PHE A 550 9.67 18.05 1.17
N TYR A 551 8.68 17.45 1.82
CA TYR A 551 8.80 16.18 2.55
C TYR A 551 9.34 15.05 1.65
N ALA A 552 8.78 14.90 0.44
CA ALA A 552 9.21 13.90 -0.55
C ALA A 552 10.13 14.50 -1.63
N SER A 553 11.00 15.45 -1.26
CA SER A 553 11.90 16.14 -2.20
C SER A 553 12.87 15.19 -2.92
N ASP A 554 13.31 14.14 -2.24
CA ASP A 554 14.16 13.08 -2.81
C ASP A 554 13.53 12.38 -4.02
N ILE A 555 12.20 12.28 -4.04
CA ILE A 555 11.42 11.65 -5.12
C ILE A 555 10.99 12.71 -6.15
N ASN A 556 10.58 13.89 -5.69
CA ASN A 556 10.03 14.98 -6.51
C ASN A 556 11.11 15.94 -7.05
N GLN A 557 12.22 15.38 -7.51
CA GLN A 557 13.41 16.12 -7.96
C GLN A 557 13.15 17.07 -9.15
N TYR A 558 12.07 16.85 -9.89
CA TYR A 558 11.66 17.71 -10.99
C TYR A 558 11.30 19.14 -10.53
N LEU A 559 10.90 19.32 -9.26
CA LEU A 559 10.61 20.64 -8.67
C LEU A 559 11.87 21.52 -8.63
N PHE A 560 13.06 20.94 -8.47
CA PHE A 560 14.31 21.68 -8.35
C PHE A 560 15.01 21.95 -9.70
N LYS A 561 14.23 22.22 -10.75
CA LYS A 561 14.75 22.70 -12.03
C LYS A 561 14.81 24.24 -12.04
N GLY A 562 15.63 24.81 -12.92
CA GLY A 562 15.73 26.27 -13.09
C GLY A 562 16.21 26.98 -11.82
N GLU A 563 15.54 28.05 -11.41
CA GLU A 563 15.88 28.85 -10.22
C GLU A 563 15.80 28.02 -8.92
N ALA A 564 14.93 27.00 -8.86
CA ALA A 564 14.82 26.13 -7.71
C ALA A 564 15.99 25.13 -7.56
N ALA A 565 16.88 25.03 -8.54
CA ALA A 565 18.03 24.10 -8.50
C ALA A 565 18.99 24.37 -7.32
N VAL A 566 19.03 25.61 -6.81
CA VAL A 566 19.83 25.96 -5.64
C VAL A 566 19.36 25.28 -4.34
N MET A 567 18.13 24.76 -4.31
CA MET A 567 17.53 24.10 -3.14
C MET A 567 17.64 22.57 -3.17
N LYS A 568 18.17 21.98 -4.24
CA LYS A 568 18.08 20.53 -4.51
C LYS A 568 18.76 19.64 -3.45
N ASP A 569 19.92 20.06 -2.93
CA ASP A 569 20.76 19.25 -2.02
C ASP A 569 20.76 19.80 -0.58
N GLU A 570 19.89 20.77 -0.29
CA GLU A 570 19.85 21.46 0.99
C GLU A 570 19.16 20.59 2.05
N LYS A 571 19.96 20.10 2.99
CA LYS A 571 19.50 19.25 4.09
C LYS A 571 18.83 20.08 5.17
N GLY A 572 17.54 19.83 5.45
CA GLY A 572 16.79 20.49 6.53
C GLY A 572 15.54 21.27 6.09
N PHE A 573 15.18 21.23 4.80
CA PHE A 573 13.95 21.85 4.29
C PHE A 573 12.67 21.07 4.59
N GLU A 574 12.78 19.81 5.00
CA GLU A 574 11.68 18.84 4.90
C GLU A 574 10.48 19.16 5.79
N ASP A 575 10.68 19.66 7.02
CA ASP A 575 9.57 19.90 7.95
C ASP A 575 9.30 21.39 8.23
N GLY A 576 10.34 22.20 8.55
CA GLY A 576 10.14 23.58 9.01
C GLY A 576 9.87 24.61 7.90
N LEU A 577 10.52 24.51 6.73
CA LEU A 577 10.38 25.52 5.67
C LEU A 577 8.96 25.55 5.10
N PHE A 578 8.36 24.37 4.89
CA PHE A 578 7.01 24.30 4.35
C PHE A 578 6.00 24.91 5.32
N GLU A 579 6.12 24.62 6.62
CA GLU A 579 5.34 25.28 7.66
C GLU A 579 5.58 26.79 7.64
N ASP A 580 6.82 27.25 7.62
CA ASP A 580 7.19 28.67 7.57
C ASP A 580 6.55 29.42 6.39
N ILE A 581 6.48 28.82 5.20
CA ILE A 581 5.92 29.49 4.01
C ILE A 581 4.42 29.27 3.81
N THR A 582 3.79 28.36 4.57
CA THR A 582 2.34 28.07 4.47
C THR A 582 1.54 28.45 5.71
N ASP A 583 2.18 28.60 6.87
CA ASP A 583 1.54 29.07 8.09
C ASP A 583 1.39 30.60 8.04
N THR A 584 0.15 31.03 7.87
CA THR A 584 -0.23 32.45 7.89
C THR A 584 -0.63 32.92 9.29
N GLY A 585 -0.38 32.11 10.34
CA GLY A 585 -0.75 32.38 11.72
C GLY A 585 -2.23 32.06 12.03
N ALA A 586 -2.90 31.29 11.17
CA ALA A 586 -4.34 31.02 11.24
C ALA A 586 -4.69 29.53 11.41
N GLY A 587 -3.74 28.61 11.59
CA GLY A 587 -3.97 27.19 11.94
C GLY A 587 -4.78 26.34 10.95
N ASP A 588 -5.39 26.97 9.96
CA ASP A 588 -6.17 26.37 8.87
C ASP A 588 -5.97 27.30 7.66
N ARG A 589 -5.69 26.76 6.46
CA ARG A 589 -5.46 27.57 5.24
C ARG A 589 -6.69 28.38 4.83
N GLY A 590 -7.82 28.18 5.51
CA GLY A 590 -9.06 28.92 5.32
C GLY A 590 -9.86 28.48 4.10
N TYR A 591 -9.39 27.46 3.38
CA TYR A 591 -10.03 26.84 2.22
C TYR A 591 -9.88 25.31 2.27
N GLN A 592 -10.82 24.59 1.66
CA GLN A 592 -10.86 23.13 1.66
C GLN A 592 -10.39 22.54 0.32
N HIS A 593 -10.67 23.22 -0.79
CA HIS A 593 -10.41 22.68 -2.13
C HIS A 593 -9.72 23.73 -3.00
N ALA A 594 -9.00 23.31 -4.03
CA ALA A 594 -8.26 24.26 -4.86
C ALA A 594 -7.99 23.75 -6.28
N ILE A 595 -7.71 24.68 -7.19
CA ILE A 595 -7.25 24.42 -8.56
C ILE A 595 -5.86 25.04 -8.70
N ASN A 596 -4.98 24.37 -9.45
CA ASN A 596 -3.59 24.79 -9.63
C ASN A 596 -2.87 24.96 -8.29
N ALA A 597 -3.05 24.01 -7.38
CA ALA A 597 -2.44 24.01 -6.05
C ALA A 597 -1.67 22.72 -5.83
N TYR A 598 -0.61 22.76 -5.02
CA TYR A 598 0.10 21.56 -4.60
C TYR A 598 -0.67 20.81 -3.52
N GLY A 599 -0.54 19.48 -3.54
CA GLY A 599 -0.87 18.59 -2.44
C GLY A 599 0.30 18.36 -1.50
N PHE A 600 0.01 17.89 -0.29
CA PHE A 600 1.03 17.23 0.53
C PHE A 600 1.18 15.79 0.04
N THR A 601 2.41 15.31 -0.11
CA THR A 601 2.72 13.97 -0.62
C THR A 601 3.86 13.37 0.18
N GLN A 602 3.73 12.09 0.55
CA GLN A 602 4.82 11.32 1.17
C GLN A 602 5.71 10.62 0.12
N HIS A 603 5.25 10.54 -1.12
CA HIS A 603 5.93 9.90 -2.24
C HIS A 603 5.87 10.78 -3.51
N GLU A 604 5.78 10.18 -4.70
CA GLU A 604 5.63 10.92 -5.96
C GLU A 604 4.44 11.89 -5.89
N SER A 605 4.61 13.13 -6.33
CA SER A 605 3.50 14.10 -6.40
C SER A 605 2.46 13.69 -7.44
N PRO A 606 1.22 14.22 -7.39
CA PRO A 606 0.19 13.90 -8.38
C PRO A 606 0.62 14.16 -9.82
N GLU A 607 1.38 15.22 -10.07
CA GLU A 607 1.96 15.54 -11.38
C GLU A 607 3.01 14.51 -11.83
N LEU A 608 3.88 14.05 -10.91
CA LEU A 608 4.86 13.02 -11.19
C LEU A 608 4.17 11.66 -11.43
N GLN A 609 3.15 11.32 -10.65
CA GLN A 609 2.34 10.13 -10.88
C GLN A 609 1.64 10.16 -12.24
N ALA A 610 1.03 11.30 -12.60
CA ALA A 610 0.41 11.48 -13.92
C ALA A 610 1.43 11.32 -15.05
N SER A 611 2.61 11.92 -14.93
CA SER A 611 3.72 11.76 -15.88
C SER A 611 4.20 10.31 -15.97
N LEU A 612 4.45 9.63 -14.85
CA LEU A 612 4.88 8.23 -14.84
C LEU A 612 3.86 7.29 -15.49
N LYS A 613 2.57 7.63 -15.39
CA LYS A 613 1.45 6.86 -15.91
C LYS A 613 1.13 7.15 -17.37
N LEU A 614 1.06 8.43 -17.73
CA LEU A 614 0.56 8.94 -19.01
C LEU A 614 1.67 9.49 -19.91
N LYS A 615 2.94 9.47 -19.46
CA LYS A 615 4.15 9.97 -20.13
C LYS A 615 4.28 11.50 -20.09
N GLY A 616 5.35 12.03 -20.69
CA GLY A 616 5.66 13.46 -20.71
C GLY A 616 6.36 13.96 -19.45
N ASN A 617 6.63 15.26 -19.37
CA ASN A 617 7.36 15.82 -18.22
C ASN A 617 6.41 16.12 -17.06
N PRO A 618 6.80 15.86 -15.80
CA PRO A 618 5.98 16.20 -14.64
C PRO A 618 5.59 17.68 -14.58
N GLU A 619 6.49 18.59 -14.97
CA GLU A 619 6.22 20.03 -15.02
C GLU A 619 5.13 20.44 -16.02
N ASP A 620 4.77 19.57 -16.97
CA ASP A 620 3.73 19.83 -17.97
C ASP A 620 2.34 19.38 -17.49
N TRP A 621 2.26 18.76 -16.30
CA TRP A 621 1.02 18.38 -15.64
C TRP A 621 0.63 19.40 -14.58
N ILE A 622 -0.68 19.57 -14.38
CA ILE A 622 -1.25 20.49 -13.42
C ILE A 622 -2.39 19.80 -12.68
N ILE A 623 -2.45 20.01 -11.36
CA ILE A 623 -3.61 19.63 -10.54
C ILE A 623 -4.80 20.52 -10.95
N LEU A 624 -5.70 19.93 -11.75
CA LEU A 624 -6.93 20.51 -12.23
C LEU A 624 -7.93 20.73 -11.10
N LEU A 625 -7.95 19.84 -10.11
CA LEU A 625 -8.75 20.01 -8.88
C LEU A 625 -8.14 19.17 -7.75
N LYS A 626 -7.93 19.81 -6.60
CA LYS A 626 -7.62 19.18 -5.31
C LYS A 626 -8.85 19.26 -4.42
N VAL A 627 -9.28 18.12 -3.88
CA VAL A 627 -10.39 18.03 -2.93
C VAL A 627 -9.85 17.44 -1.64
N SER A 628 -9.65 18.26 -0.61
CA SER A 628 -9.21 17.78 0.71
C SER A 628 -10.33 17.12 1.49
N SER A 629 -9.99 16.21 2.40
CA SER A 629 -10.95 15.62 3.34
C SER A 629 -11.62 16.72 4.18
N SER A 630 -12.94 16.83 4.11
CA SER A 630 -13.74 17.84 4.80
C SER A 630 -15.21 17.44 4.78
N GLY A 631 -15.91 17.56 5.91
CA GLY A 631 -17.29 17.11 6.03
C GLY A 631 -17.37 15.59 5.86
N ASP A 632 -18.14 15.13 4.89
CA ASP A 632 -18.27 13.71 4.52
C ASP A 632 -17.34 13.27 3.38
N PHE A 633 -16.54 14.17 2.80
CA PHE A 633 -15.38 13.77 2.03
C PHE A 633 -14.29 13.22 2.97
N GLN A 634 -14.01 11.93 2.88
CA GLN A 634 -13.01 11.23 3.69
C GLN A 634 -12.08 10.41 2.79
N TRP A 635 -10.88 10.92 2.58
CA TRP A 635 -9.87 10.34 1.70
C TRP A 635 -8.82 9.58 2.51
N GLY A 636 -9.12 8.33 2.88
CA GLY A 636 -8.25 7.57 3.78
C GLY A 636 -8.14 8.23 5.16
N ASP A 637 -6.93 8.27 5.72
CA ASP A 637 -6.62 9.01 6.95
C ASP A 637 -6.36 10.50 6.65
N ALA A 638 -7.46 11.25 6.46
CA ALA A 638 -7.47 12.71 6.25
C ALA A 638 -6.64 13.22 5.05
N GLY A 639 -6.69 12.50 3.93
CA GLY A 639 -5.96 12.79 2.71
C GLY A 639 -6.60 13.82 1.77
N ASP A 640 -6.07 13.86 0.54
CA ASP A 640 -6.48 14.71 -0.58
C ASP A 640 -6.74 13.86 -1.84
N LEU A 641 -7.83 14.17 -2.58
CA LEU A 641 -8.10 13.64 -3.92
C LEU A 641 -7.64 14.64 -5.00
N PHE A 642 -6.97 14.16 -6.04
CA PHE A 642 -6.38 15.00 -7.09
C PHE A 642 -6.83 14.57 -8.48
N PHE A 643 -7.39 15.52 -9.22
CA PHE A 643 -7.56 15.44 -10.68
C PHE A 643 -6.41 16.20 -11.33
N VAL A 644 -5.70 15.58 -12.26
CA VAL A 644 -4.47 16.09 -12.86
C VAL A 644 -4.60 16.05 -14.39
N ILE A 645 -4.29 17.15 -15.07
CA ILE A 645 -4.38 17.26 -16.53
C ILE A 645 -3.08 17.78 -17.10
N HIS A 646 -2.74 17.38 -18.32
CA HIS A 646 -1.61 17.96 -19.04
C HIS A 646 -1.97 19.36 -19.56
N LYS A 647 -1.07 20.34 -19.40
CA LYS A 647 -1.29 21.76 -19.77
C LYS A 647 -1.73 21.93 -21.23
N SER A 648 -1.12 21.20 -22.17
CA SER A 648 -1.57 21.18 -23.57
C SER A 648 -3.05 20.81 -23.74
N ASP A 649 -3.53 19.79 -23.04
CA ASP A 649 -4.92 19.34 -23.21
C ASP A 649 -5.88 20.30 -22.54
N LEU A 650 -5.46 20.92 -21.42
CA LEU A 650 -6.17 22.03 -20.83
C LEU A 650 -6.35 23.19 -21.83
N MET A 651 -5.29 23.57 -22.58
CA MET A 651 -5.37 24.60 -23.61
C MET A 651 -6.27 24.21 -24.80
N LYS A 652 -6.46 22.91 -25.05
CA LYS A 652 -7.39 22.40 -26.06
C LYS A 652 -8.84 22.32 -25.55
N ASN A 653 -9.06 22.55 -24.25
CA ASN A 653 -10.30 22.19 -23.55
C ASN A 653 -10.65 20.71 -23.70
N ASP A 654 -9.65 19.83 -23.79
CA ASP A 654 -9.80 18.39 -23.90
C ASP A 654 -9.59 17.73 -22.53
N PHE A 655 -10.70 17.40 -21.86
CA PHE A 655 -10.70 16.80 -20.53
C PHE A 655 -10.83 15.27 -20.58
N SER A 656 -10.59 14.64 -21.75
CA SER A 656 -10.78 13.20 -21.92
C SER A 656 -9.67 12.33 -21.30
N ASN A 657 -8.52 12.91 -20.97
CA ASN A 657 -7.37 12.22 -20.39
C ASN A 657 -6.87 12.85 -19.07
N VAL A 658 -7.80 13.24 -18.19
CA VAL A 658 -7.50 13.72 -16.84
C VAL A 658 -7.15 12.54 -15.95
N PHE A 659 -5.95 12.49 -15.38
CA PHE A 659 -5.51 11.49 -14.39
C PHE A 659 -6.12 11.76 -13.00
N VAL A 660 -6.47 10.72 -12.25
CA VAL A 660 -6.86 10.85 -10.83
C VAL A 660 -5.92 10.07 -9.91
N THR A 661 -5.59 10.65 -8.77
CA THR A 661 -4.88 9.98 -7.67
C THR A 661 -5.32 10.52 -6.31
N LEU A 662 -4.88 9.86 -5.25
CA LEU A 662 -5.19 10.16 -3.86
C LEU A 662 -3.89 10.12 -3.05
N GLU A 663 -3.71 11.04 -2.11
CA GLU A 663 -2.66 10.98 -1.10
C GLU A 663 -3.30 10.92 0.28
N SER A 664 -2.77 10.09 1.17
CA SER A 664 -3.26 9.95 2.55
C SER A 664 -2.09 9.58 3.47
N SER A 665 -2.27 9.79 4.78
CA SER A 665 -1.20 9.67 5.78
C SER A 665 -0.71 8.25 6.02
#